data_AF-A0A0D7AA69-F1
#
_entry.id   AF-A0A0D7AA69-F1
#
_cell.length_a   1.000
_cell.length_b   1.000
_cell.length_c   1.000
_cell.angle_alpha   90.00
_cell.angle_beta   90.00
_cell.angle_gamma   90.00
#
_symmetry.space_group_name_H-M   'P 1'
#
loop_
_entity.id
_entity.type
_entity.pdbx_description
1 polymer ?
#
loop_
_entity_poly.entity_id
_entity_poly.type
_entity_poly.pdbx_seq_one_letter_code
_entity_poly.pdbx_strand_id
1 'polypeptide(L)'
;MVATKPTYKERVLRAASIIQREHRKRDIHLASLRAQIRKTAEETSDVLGPRWASWTMKAIEKLTEEGLLTSNEAGTVSLTTTGKKAIGEARKSFGIPADASPMKDISVWKAVASLNTRRARRTSMGSVAGVQVNSSVKDKTPARKRRRTTMGGRGDDLQRLTKFQLIEELRKSQKTQKVVREESPLTELSEDEDVDLQQQQQTQHDTFFAPADNNGRGVSAFTEQSPFQADVFAATPQNVDHGSISSIRARDPVGVVRTASGTLISHISKQPTPAPSEFDTDTLHHDDDDQDIYMSADADDSRMGLATPQSSPTGPRMARRSAAAADFQLNTALRMAAQQRTAGAAAQIDSLTKQLKERRTELGQLQYQITALKQTAEQLAQEKAAVSQEVMLKDASLAEKDVQLSQTANALAEKQAELESKTAELATKAVEITSLNGRIDGCTIAMQTYEAEVNRLKDTLAERQSTCARLQGQIIARDRQTDDLTRDVARLEKAVSVLERDRDAIRAALQAKQGELAGVSSDKDALSRDLASVQATLETVQERAQSSTANVAMHERTIIGLRAELDHTASEKIAREAELQVLIDQAQLAHEQEAVSLRGVLTQKDAVIRANEQDIAAARGEVERLGLETDRLNKALGEARAARRSLESSVVEHTARIAELARAKDVAETALTSLRGESNRRKERIKTLEQDLSARSSALASAVAERAAMSAQLSNKEAALMQKTADVARLEEELGMATEQMKMAEDQNDELHAVELQLREDKATDAQLIARLRGIIERVKARRQEELADLDMGEAQISSSIPENMISAA
;
A
#
# COMPACT_ATOMS: atom_id res chain seq x y z
N MET A 1 30.79 25.08 70.86
CA MET A 1 32.21 24.81 70.53
C MET A 1 32.25 23.95 69.28
N VAL A 2 33.18 24.18 68.34
CA VAL A 2 33.33 23.32 67.16
C VAL A 2 34.02 22.02 67.58
N ALA A 3 33.34 20.88 67.44
CA ALA A 3 33.92 19.58 67.72
C ALA A 3 35.01 19.25 66.67
N THR A 4 36.27 19.24 67.08
CA THR A 4 37.38 18.84 66.20
C THR A 4 37.23 17.37 65.84
N LYS A 5 37.05 17.04 64.55
CA LYS A 5 36.93 15.66 64.06
C LYS A 5 38.09 14.81 64.58
N PRO A 6 37.84 13.63 65.18
CA PRO A 6 38.88 12.86 65.84
C PRO A 6 39.87 12.28 64.83
N THR A 7 41.17 12.38 65.11
CA THR A 7 42.23 11.93 64.20
C THR A 7 42.25 10.40 64.08
N TYR A 8 42.88 9.87 63.02
CA TYR A 8 43.02 8.41 62.87
C TYR A 8 43.83 7.76 64.01
N LYS A 9 44.74 8.49 64.67
CA LYS A 9 45.40 8.02 65.90
C LYS A 9 44.41 7.86 67.05
N GLU A 10 43.54 8.85 67.27
CA GLU A 10 42.49 8.78 68.30
C GLU A 10 41.52 7.62 68.04
N ARG A 11 41.10 7.44 66.79
CA ARG A 11 40.24 6.31 66.37
C ARG A 11 40.92 4.96 66.63
N VAL A 12 42.20 4.81 66.27
CA VAL A 12 42.98 3.59 66.52
C VAL A 12 43.15 3.29 68.01
N LEU A 13 43.56 4.28 68.82
CA LEU A 13 43.75 4.08 70.26
C LEU A 13 42.43 3.75 70.97
N ARG A 14 41.33 4.44 70.61
CA ARG A 14 39.98 4.16 71.12
C ARG A 14 39.54 2.74 70.77
N ALA A 15 39.63 2.35 69.50
CA ALA A 15 39.25 1.00 69.05
C ALA A 15 40.12 -0.10 69.71
N ALA A 16 41.43 0.10 69.80
CA ALA A 16 42.33 -0.84 70.47
C ALA A 16 42.00 -0.99 71.97
N SER A 17 41.73 0.12 72.67
CA SER A 17 41.33 0.07 74.08
C SER A 17 39.96 -0.60 74.30
N ILE A 18 39.03 -0.46 73.36
CA ILE A 18 37.73 -1.13 73.45
C ILE A 18 37.91 -2.64 73.28
N ILE A 19 38.61 -3.09 72.23
CA ILE A 19 38.83 -4.52 71.97
C ILE A 19 39.62 -5.20 73.11
N GLN A 20 40.66 -4.55 73.67
CA GLN A 20 41.38 -5.10 74.82
C GLN A 20 40.49 -5.22 76.07
N ARG A 21 39.52 -4.31 76.27
CA ARG A 21 38.56 -4.37 77.40
C ARG A 21 37.49 -5.45 77.18
N GLU A 22 36.88 -5.48 76.00
CA GLU A 22 35.77 -6.38 75.66
C GLU A 22 36.22 -7.85 75.56
N HIS A 23 37.30 -8.13 74.83
CA HIS A 23 37.75 -9.50 74.59
C HIS A 23 38.83 -10.00 75.55
N ARG A 24 39.37 -9.15 76.43
CA ARG A 24 40.51 -9.42 77.34
C ARG A 24 41.80 -9.91 76.66
N LYS A 25 41.85 -9.93 75.32
CA LYS A 25 43.03 -10.31 74.53
C LYS A 25 44.06 -9.17 74.56
N ARG A 26 45.34 -9.53 74.72
CA ARG A 26 46.44 -8.55 74.68
C ARG A 26 46.70 -8.09 73.25
N ASP A 27 46.66 -9.02 72.31
CA ASP A 27 46.97 -8.80 70.90
C ASP A 27 45.70 -8.80 70.06
N ILE A 28 45.60 -7.84 69.14
CA ILE A 28 44.41 -7.54 68.35
C ILE A 28 44.75 -7.69 66.87
N HIS A 29 44.01 -8.53 66.15
CA HIS A 29 44.19 -8.66 64.71
C HIS A 29 43.79 -7.38 63.97
N LEU A 30 44.56 -6.97 62.97
CA LEU A 30 44.35 -5.74 62.20
C LEU A 30 42.94 -5.64 61.59
N ALA A 31 42.33 -6.77 61.18
CA ALA A 31 40.96 -6.80 60.68
C ALA A 31 39.94 -6.44 61.77
N SER A 32 40.08 -6.96 62.99
CA SER A 32 39.21 -6.64 64.13
C SER A 32 39.34 -5.17 64.54
N LEU A 33 40.57 -4.63 64.51
CA LEU A 33 40.82 -3.22 64.79
C LEU A 33 40.15 -2.30 63.74
N ARG A 34 40.25 -2.65 62.45
CA ARG A 34 39.53 -1.95 61.37
C ARG A 34 38.02 -2.05 61.50
N ALA A 35 37.47 -3.22 61.82
CA ALA A 35 36.05 -3.43 62.04
C ALA A 35 35.51 -2.56 63.19
N GLN A 36 36.23 -2.49 64.31
CA GLN A 36 35.83 -1.64 65.43
C GLN A 36 35.98 -0.14 65.14
N ILE A 37 36.95 0.27 64.30
CA ILE A 37 37.05 1.66 63.82
C ILE A 37 35.84 2.02 62.94
N ARG A 38 35.36 1.10 62.09
CA ARG A 38 34.12 1.27 61.33
C ARG A 38 32.92 1.39 62.27
N LYS A 39 32.71 0.39 63.13
CA LYS A 39 31.59 0.34 64.10
C LYS A 39 31.54 1.59 64.99
N THR A 40 32.65 1.98 65.61
CA THR A 40 32.69 3.15 66.49
C THR A 40 32.57 4.48 65.76
N ALA A 41 32.83 4.53 64.44
CA ALA A 41 32.57 5.69 63.61
C ALA A 41 31.09 5.78 63.23
N GLU A 42 30.47 4.66 62.85
CA GLU A 42 29.02 4.54 62.61
C GLU A 42 28.22 4.94 63.87
N GLU A 43 28.58 4.39 65.05
CA GLU A 43 27.99 4.74 66.36
C GLU A 43 28.13 6.23 66.72
N THR A 44 29.14 6.94 66.22
CA THR A 44 29.30 8.39 66.45
C THR A 44 28.94 9.25 65.23
N SER A 45 28.34 8.67 64.19
CA SER A 45 28.01 9.33 62.90
C SER A 45 29.20 10.08 62.27
N ASP A 46 30.40 9.52 62.40
CA ASP A 46 31.67 10.11 61.96
C ASP A 46 32.10 9.54 60.60
N VAL A 47 32.10 10.38 59.56
CA VAL A 47 32.34 9.94 58.18
C VAL A 47 33.80 9.52 57.96
N LEU A 48 34.03 8.21 57.85
CA LEU A 48 35.28 7.62 57.37
C LEU A 48 35.44 7.86 55.86
N GLY A 49 36.44 8.64 55.48
CA GLY A 49 36.73 8.93 54.06
C GLY A 49 37.24 7.69 53.29
N PRO A 50 37.23 7.71 51.94
CA PRO A 50 37.43 6.51 51.12
C PRO A 50 38.77 5.79 51.30
N ARG A 51 39.81 6.47 51.83
CA ARG A 51 41.12 5.86 52.14
C ARG A 51 41.34 5.53 53.63
N TRP A 52 40.27 5.49 54.44
CA TRP A 52 40.36 5.30 55.89
C TRP A 52 41.15 4.07 56.34
N ALA A 53 41.08 2.94 55.62
CA ALA A 53 41.82 1.73 55.96
C ALA A 53 43.35 1.89 55.82
N SER A 54 43.79 2.77 54.89
CA SER A 54 45.19 3.16 54.71
C SER A 54 45.62 4.21 55.73
N TRP A 55 44.78 5.21 56.03
CA TRP A 55 45.06 6.18 57.10
C TRP A 55 45.08 5.54 58.50
N THR A 56 44.27 4.50 58.71
CA THR A 56 44.33 3.63 59.90
C THR A 56 45.67 2.90 60.00
N MET A 57 46.17 2.35 58.88
CA MET A 57 47.47 1.66 58.81
C MET A 57 48.61 2.63 59.15
N LYS A 58 48.64 3.80 58.51
CA LYS A 58 49.60 4.88 58.79
C LYS A 58 49.48 5.48 60.19
N ALA A 59 48.33 5.35 60.85
CA ALA A 59 48.17 5.72 62.25
C ALA A 59 48.71 4.64 63.20
N ILE A 60 48.58 3.36 62.87
CA ILE A 60 49.15 2.24 63.62
C ILE A 60 50.68 2.23 63.51
N GLU A 61 51.22 2.44 62.30
CA GLU A 61 52.65 2.65 62.05
C GLU A 61 53.19 3.75 62.96
N LYS A 62 52.62 4.95 62.90
CA LYS A 62 53.06 6.10 63.72
C LYS A 62 52.89 5.91 65.22
N LEU A 63 51.87 5.18 65.67
CA LEU A 63 51.70 4.83 67.09
C LEU A 63 52.67 3.72 67.52
N THR A 64 53.24 2.96 66.58
CA THR A 64 54.31 1.97 66.82
C THR A 64 55.68 2.66 66.86
N GLU A 65 55.95 3.59 65.93
CA GLU A 65 57.10 4.51 65.97
C GLU A 65 57.15 5.30 67.28
N GLU A 66 56.00 5.76 67.79
CA GLU A 66 55.87 6.46 69.07
C GLU A 66 55.89 5.53 70.30
N GLY A 67 56.04 4.21 70.10
CA GLY A 67 56.13 3.23 71.19
C GLY A 67 54.84 3.05 72.01
N LEU A 68 53.69 3.47 71.50
CA LEU A 68 52.36 3.34 72.13
C LEU A 68 51.67 2.01 71.73
N LEU A 69 51.99 1.50 70.55
CA LEU A 69 51.60 0.17 70.06
C LEU A 69 52.85 -0.67 69.75
N THR A 70 52.70 -1.99 69.78
CA THR A 70 53.63 -2.97 69.22
C THR A 70 52.89 -3.74 68.14
N SER A 71 53.41 -3.72 66.91
CA SER A 71 53.00 -4.66 65.87
C SER A 71 53.82 -5.93 66.01
N ASN A 72 53.14 -7.07 65.97
CA ASN A 72 53.73 -8.40 65.84
C ASN A 72 53.59 -8.85 64.38
N GLU A 73 54.57 -9.62 63.88
CA GLU A 73 54.70 -10.02 62.48
C GLU A 73 53.45 -10.76 61.96
N ALA A 74 52.76 -11.50 62.83
CA ALA A 74 51.49 -12.18 62.57
C ALA A 74 50.26 -11.23 62.43
N GLY A 75 50.42 -10.02 61.89
CA GLY A 75 49.32 -9.08 61.60
C GLY A 75 48.51 -8.65 62.84
N THR A 76 49.09 -8.74 64.03
CA THR A 76 48.45 -8.43 65.31
C THR A 76 49.14 -7.25 66.00
N VAL A 77 48.35 -6.44 66.71
CA VAL A 77 48.79 -5.19 67.33
C VAL A 77 48.37 -5.19 68.80
N SER A 78 49.27 -4.81 69.70
CA SER A 78 48.99 -4.69 71.13
C SER A 78 49.43 -3.34 71.70
N LEU A 79 48.65 -2.81 72.65
CA LEU A 79 49.07 -1.64 73.45
C LEU A 79 50.26 -2.02 74.34
N THR A 80 51.35 -1.27 74.20
CA THR A 80 52.59 -1.43 74.97
C THR A 80 52.39 -1.07 76.45
N THR A 81 53.37 -1.37 77.30
CA THR A 81 53.39 -0.91 78.70
C THR A 81 53.46 0.62 78.79
N THR A 82 54.16 1.27 77.87
CA THR A 82 54.19 2.73 77.67
C THR A 82 52.85 3.29 77.21
N GLY A 83 52.21 2.69 76.20
CA GLY A 83 50.88 3.09 75.73
C GLY A 83 49.81 2.95 76.82
N LYS A 84 49.80 1.82 77.55
CA LYS A 84 48.91 1.61 78.70
C LYS A 84 49.14 2.61 79.83
N LYS A 85 50.40 2.98 80.10
CA LYS A 85 50.73 4.05 81.06
C LYS A 85 50.20 5.41 80.59
N ALA A 86 50.47 5.82 79.35
CA ALA A 86 50.00 7.09 78.80
C ALA A 86 48.47 7.22 78.81
N ILE A 87 47.75 6.15 78.48
CA ILE A 87 46.27 6.11 78.55
C ILE A 87 45.77 6.21 80.01
N GLY A 88 46.41 5.48 80.94
CA GLY A 88 46.08 5.55 82.36
C GLY A 88 46.38 6.92 82.99
N GLU A 89 47.46 7.57 82.56
CA GLU A 89 47.87 8.91 82.99
C GLU A 89 46.93 9.98 82.43
N ALA A 90 46.56 9.90 81.14
CA ALA A 90 45.56 10.78 80.55
C ALA A 90 44.16 10.60 81.15
N ARG A 91 43.76 9.37 81.52
CA ARG A 91 42.51 9.16 82.28
C ARG A 91 42.57 9.81 83.67
N LYS A 92 43.71 9.69 84.38
CA LYS A 92 43.92 10.36 85.68
C LYS A 92 43.87 11.88 85.56
N SER A 93 44.50 12.48 84.55
CA SER A 93 44.51 13.94 84.39
C SER A 93 43.15 14.54 84.01
N PHE A 94 42.25 13.74 83.42
CA PHE A 94 40.84 14.11 83.22
C PHE A 94 39.88 13.60 84.31
N GLY A 95 40.38 12.98 85.39
CA GLY A 95 39.56 12.48 86.49
C GLY A 95 38.63 11.30 86.13
N ILE A 96 38.88 10.61 85.01
CA ILE A 96 38.00 9.56 84.48
C ILE A 96 38.33 8.21 85.15
N PRO A 97 37.37 7.56 85.83
CA PRO A 97 37.60 6.26 86.47
C PRO A 97 37.87 5.15 85.45
N ALA A 98 38.64 4.14 85.85
CA ALA A 98 39.19 3.12 84.95
C ALA A 98 38.13 2.34 84.14
N ASP A 99 36.92 2.21 84.67
CA ASP A 99 35.79 1.46 84.09
C ASP A 99 34.77 2.35 83.35
N ALA A 100 35.07 3.64 83.16
CA ALA A 100 34.20 4.56 82.43
C ALA A 100 33.92 4.09 80.98
N SER A 101 32.71 4.40 80.49
CA SER A 101 32.27 4.06 79.13
C SER A 101 33.17 4.73 78.07
N PRO A 102 33.73 3.97 77.11
CA PRO A 102 34.74 4.44 76.16
C PRO A 102 34.21 5.41 75.09
N MET A 103 32.92 5.73 75.15
CA MET A 103 32.30 6.85 74.42
C MET A 103 32.69 8.23 75.00
N LYS A 104 32.95 8.35 76.31
CA LYS A 104 33.24 9.65 76.96
C LYS A 104 34.72 10.04 76.94
N ASP A 105 35.61 9.15 76.49
CA ASP A 105 37.07 9.28 76.58
C ASP A 105 37.72 10.16 75.48
N ILE A 106 36.96 10.94 74.70
CA ILE A 106 37.49 11.69 73.52
C ILE A 106 38.70 12.56 73.88
N SER A 107 38.65 13.27 75.02
CA SER A 107 39.79 14.08 75.51
C SER A 107 41.03 13.26 75.87
N VAL A 108 40.85 12.04 76.39
CA VAL A 108 41.94 11.10 76.73
C VAL A 108 42.70 10.72 75.47
N TRP A 109 41.98 10.28 74.43
CA TRP A 109 42.60 9.86 73.17
C TRP A 109 43.35 11.00 72.49
N LYS A 110 42.77 12.21 72.53
CA LYS A 110 43.40 13.42 71.97
C LYS A 110 44.67 13.82 72.72
N ALA A 111 44.70 13.68 74.05
CA ALA A 111 45.91 13.89 74.84
C ALA A 111 47.00 12.86 74.49
N VAL A 112 46.68 11.56 74.54
CA VAL A 112 47.64 10.47 74.25
C VAL A 112 48.21 10.57 72.83
N ALA A 113 47.37 10.86 71.83
CA ALA A 113 47.81 11.03 70.43
C ALA A 113 48.70 12.28 70.20
N SER A 114 48.76 13.20 71.16
CA SER A 114 49.55 14.43 71.10
C SER A 114 50.87 14.40 71.89
N LEU A 115 51.07 13.40 72.75
CA LEU A 115 52.15 13.41 73.76
C LEU A 115 53.57 13.53 73.19
N ASN A 116 53.80 13.09 71.95
CA ASN A 116 55.14 12.94 71.36
C ASN A 116 55.46 13.95 70.23
N THR A 117 54.57 14.90 69.91
CA THR A 117 54.78 15.86 68.79
C THR A 117 55.62 17.10 69.15
N ARG A 118 56.36 17.06 70.27
CA ARG A 118 57.15 18.20 70.80
C ARG A 118 58.60 17.84 71.19
N ARG A 119 59.41 17.44 70.21
CA ARG A 119 60.89 17.44 70.29
C ARG A 119 61.48 17.61 68.87
N ALA A 120 62.65 18.22 68.67
CA ALA A 120 63.30 19.31 69.40
C ALA A 120 64.24 20.05 68.42
N ARG A 121 64.54 21.32 68.67
CA ARG A 121 65.41 22.15 67.81
C ARG A 121 66.62 22.63 68.63
N ARG A 122 67.79 22.73 67.96
CA ARG A 122 69.06 23.43 68.34
C ARG A 122 70.21 22.58 68.92
N THR A 123 71.43 23.00 68.50
CA THR A 123 72.75 23.01 69.18
C THR A 123 73.36 21.68 69.64
N SER A 124 74.60 21.30 69.30
CA SER A 124 75.89 22.01 69.05
C SER A 124 76.60 22.52 70.31
N MET A 125 77.85 22.06 70.50
CA MET A 125 78.78 22.29 71.62
C MET A 125 78.27 21.75 73.00
N GLY A 126 79.11 21.17 73.86
CA GLY A 126 80.51 20.76 73.71
C GLY A 126 81.25 20.60 75.05
N SER A 127 82.31 19.80 75.07
CA SER A 127 83.40 19.79 76.08
C SER A 127 83.15 19.25 77.51
N VAL A 128 83.95 18.23 77.87
CA VAL A 128 84.69 18.04 79.14
C VAL A 128 83.93 17.84 80.49
N ALA A 129 83.89 16.57 80.90
CA ALA A 129 84.32 15.96 82.18
C ALA A 129 83.85 16.45 83.58
N GLY A 130 83.67 15.49 84.50
CA GLY A 130 83.36 15.69 85.94
C GLY A 130 82.44 14.58 86.52
N VAL A 131 82.84 13.33 86.84
CA VAL A 131 83.94 12.82 87.70
C VAL A 131 83.74 13.24 89.17
N GLN A 132 83.62 12.35 90.19
CA GLN A 132 83.60 10.87 90.23
C GLN A 132 83.16 10.33 91.63
N VAL A 133 82.85 9.01 91.70
CA VAL A 133 83.22 8.00 92.75
C VAL A 133 83.13 8.31 94.27
N ASN A 134 82.57 7.36 95.02
CA ASN A 134 83.17 6.78 96.24
C ASN A 134 82.46 5.45 96.60
N SER A 135 83.05 4.48 97.30
CA SER A 135 84.38 4.36 97.96
C SER A 135 84.95 2.94 97.67
N SER A 136 86.08 2.41 98.18
CA SER A 136 86.94 2.59 99.36
C SER A 136 88.24 1.79 99.09
N VAL A 137 89.41 1.87 99.75
CA VAL A 137 90.06 2.73 100.79
C VAL A 137 91.59 2.35 100.72
N LYS A 138 92.61 3.14 101.08
CA LYS A 138 93.11 3.36 102.46
C LYS A 138 94.37 4.29 102.55
N ASP A 139 94.67 4.66 103.79
CA ASP A 139 95.80 5.36 104.42
C ASP A 139 97.23 5.15 103.82
N LYS A 140 98.22 6.06 103.96
CA LYS A 140 98.54 6.94 105.11
C LYS A 140 99.05 8.37 104.76
N THR A 141 99.01 9.22 105.80
CA THR A 141 99.28 10.68 105.97
C THR A 141 100.78 11.07 105.99
N PRO A 142 101.22 12.37 106.03
CA PRO A 142 100.54 13.61 106.53
C PRO A 142 100.84 14.90 105.67
N ALA A 143 100.71 16.18 106.08
CA ALA A 143 100.33 16.88 107.33
C ALA A 143 99.80 18.34 107.11
N ARG A 144 98.91 18.84 108.01
CA ARG A 144 98.56 20.28 108.27
C ARG A 144 97.90 21.09 107.11
N LYS A 145 97.00 22.08 107.30
CA LYS A 145 96.43 22.78 108.49
C LYS A 145 95.09 23.52 108.15
N ARG A 146 94.06 23.47 109.03
CA ARG A 146 92.87 24.40 109.21
C ARG A 146 91.76 24.42 108.11
N ARG A 147 90.49 24.04 108.37
CA ARG A 147 89.27 24.75 108.97
C ARG A 147 88.29 25.35 107.89
N ARG A 148 86.94 25.39 108.00
CA ARG A 148 85.90 24.75 108.89
C ARG A 148 84.42 25.09 108.47
N THR A 149 83.51 24.10 108.27
CA THR A 149 82.00 24.09 108.50
C THR A 149 81.05 25.03 107.67
N THR A 150 79.71 24.88 107.48
CA THR A 150 78.61 24.01 108.07
C THR A 150 77.26 23.95 107.27
N MET A 151 76.41 22.93 107.51
CA MET A 151 74.91 22.79 107.34
C MET A 151 74.23 22.82 105.94
N GLY A 152 73.12 22.09 105.65
CA GLY A 152 72.49 20.95 106.38
C GLY A 152 71.04 20.52 105.96
N GLY A 153 70.75 19.20 105.88
CA GLY A 153 69.42 18.54 105.66
C GLY A 153 69.04 18.23 104.18
N ARG A 154 68.04 17.42 103.77
CA ARG A 154 67.15 16.33 104.30
C ARG A 154 66.50 15.61 103.06
N GLY A 155 65.85 14.43 103.06
CA GLY A 155 65.67 13.34 104.07
C GLY A 155 64.21 12.83 104.22
N ASP A 156 63.83 11.67 103.63
CA ASP A 156 62.53 10.94 103.78
C ASP A 156 62.64 9.43 103.43
N ASP A 157 61.83 8.51 104.02
CA ASP A 157 61.95 7.02 103.92
C ASP A 157 60.72 6.19 104.47
N LEU A 158 60.66 4.86 104.24
CA LEU A 158 59.80 3.79 104.86
C LEU A 158 58.30 3.63 104.40
N GLN A 159 57.54 2.57 104.78
CA GLN A 159 57.65 1.12 104.40
C GLN A 159 56.37 0.25 104.73
N ARG A 160 56.06 -0.79 103.91
CA ARG A 160 55.35 -2.09 104.20
C ARG A 160 53.79 -2.26 104.32
N LEU A 161 53.38 -3.54 104.15
CA LEU A 161 52.18 -4.32 104.62
C LEU A 161 51.19 -4.84 103.53
N THR A 162 50.35 -5.88 103.76
CA THR A 162 50.74 -7.32 103.73
C THR A 162 49.64 -8.28 103.22
N LYS A 163 50.01 -9.55 102.93
CA LYS A 163 49.31 -10.56 102.11
C LYS A 163 48.02 -11.21 102.67
N PHE A 164 47.59 -10.96 103.91
CA PHE A 164 46.64 -11.85 104.60
C PHE A 164 45.15 -11.62 104.26
N GLN A 165 44.73 -10.38 103.97
CA GLN A 165 43.31 -10.00 103.93
C GLN A 165 42.53 -10.41 102.66
N LEU A 166 43.21 -10.70 101.54
CA LEU A 166 42.54 -10.96 100.25
C LEU A 166 42.08 -12.41 100.02
N ILE A 167 42.37 -13.34 100.94
CA ILE A 167 41.98 -14.76 100.80
C ILE A 167 40.66 -15.05 101.54
N GLU A 168 40.31 -14.23 102.53
CA GLU A 168 39.08 -14.40 103.34
C GLU A 168 37.82 -13.87 102.63
N GLU A 169 37.97 -13.01 101.61
CA GLU A 169 36.88 -12.57 100.71
C GLU A 169 36.51 -13.63 99.64
N LEU A 170 36.84 -14.89 99.94
CA LEU A 170 36.28 -16.10 99.36
C LEU A 170 34.73 -16.14 99.45
N ARG A 171 34.14 -17.07 98.69
CA ARG A 171 32.86 -17.76 98.98
C ARG A 171 31.56 -16.95 99.04
N LYS A 172 31.55 -15.61 99.13
CA LYS A 172 30.31 -14.84 99.34
C LYS A 172 29.35 -14.77 98.13
N SER A 173 29.78 -15.17 96.93
CA SER A 173 29.00 -14.99 95.69
C SER A 173 28.88 -16.26 94.81
N GLN A 174 28.56 -17.42 95.42
CA GLN A 174 28.01 -18.58 94.69
C GLN A 174 26.56 -18.86 95.13
N LYS A 175 25.57 -18.44 94.32
CA LYS A 175 24.27 -19.13 94.05
C LYS A 175 23.21 -18.22 93.40
N THR A 176 22.97 -18.42 92.10
CA THR A 176 21.66 -18.48 91.37
C THR A 176 22.02 -18.90 89.94
N GLN A 177 21.56 -20.05 89.43
CA GLN A 177 20.29 -20.24 88.69
C GLN A 177 20.17 -19.36 87.42
N LYS A 178 19.79 -19.88 86.23
CA LYS A 178 19.60 -21.26 85.74
C LYS A 178 19.27 -21.20 84.21
N VAL A 179 19.65 -22.22 83.40
CA VAL A 179 18.96 -22.66 82.13
C VAL A 179 18.98 -21.63 80.95
N VAL A 180 19.13 -21.90 79.64
CA VAL A 180 19.23 -23.07 78.70
C VAL A 180 20.61 -22.96 77.97
N ARG A 181 21.46 -24.00 77.81
CA ARG A 181 21.58 -24.94 76.65
C ARG A 181 21.59 -24.27 75.24
N GLU A 182 22.64 -24.44 74.42
CA GLU A 182 22.93 -25.59 73.49
C GLU A 182 21.89 -25.65 72.34
N GLU A 183 22.21 -25.76 71.04
CA GLU A 183 23.49 -26.05 70.35
C GLU A 183 23.47 -25.62 68.84
N SER A 184 24.54 -25.92 68.08
CA SER A 184 24.61 -25.91 66.57
C SER A 184 24.34 -27.35 66.03
N PRO A 185 24.56 -27.78 64.75
CA PRO A 185 25.09 -27.12 63.52
C PRO A 185 24.35 -27.52 62.20
N LEU A 186 25.11 -27.62 61.09
CA LEU A 186 24.77 -27.95 59.69
C LEU A 186 24.15 -29.35 59.44
N THR A 187 23.32 -29.45 58.38
CA THR A 187 23.33 -30.45 57.27
C THR A 187 22.41 -29.91 56.14
N GLU A 188 22.77 -29.87 54.84
CA GLU A 188 22.91 -30.90 53.77
C GLU A 188 21.61 -31.27 53.02
N LEU A 189 21.71 -31.34 51.67
CA LEU A 189 20.81 -32.03 50.69
C LEU A 189 19.35 -31.49 50.57
N SER A 190 18.56 -31.77 49.51
CA SER A 190 18.81 -32.08 48.08
C SER A 190 17.52 -31.83 47.25
N GLU A 191 17.61 -32.02 45.92
CA GLU A 191 16.57 -32.52 44.98
C GLU A 191 15.13 -31.92 44.94
N ASP A 192 14.85 -31.26 43.81
CA ASP A 192 13.86 -31.63 42.77
C ASP A 192 12.31 -31.57 42.93
N GLU A 193 11.69 -31.47 41.74
CA GLU A 193 10.30 -31.73 41.29
C GLU A 193 9.08 -30.97 41.88
N ASP A 194 8.57 -30.04 41.06
CA ASP A 194 7.20 -29.97 40.51
C ASP A 194 6.03 -30.70 41.22
N VAL A 195 4.88 -30.01 41.34
CA VAL A 195 3.61 -30.33 40.62
C VAL A 195 2.49 -29.33 40.97
N ASP A 196 1.57 -29.11 40.02
CA ASP A 196 0.40 -28.24 40.12
C ASP A 196 -0.58 -28.55 41.28
N LEU A 197 -1.29 -27.51 41.74
CA LEU A 197 -2.77 -27.49 41.87
C LEU A 197 -3.19 -26.00 42.00
N GLN A 198 -3.84 -25.39 41.00
CA GLN A 198 -5.27 -25.44 40.66
C GLN A 198 -6.13 -24.41 41.42
N GLN A 199 -7.16 -23.90 40.71
CA GLN A 199 -8.34 -23.17 41.23
C GLN A 199 -8.12 -21.68 41.62
N GLN A 200 -9.04 -20.72 41.42
CA GLN A 200 -10.11 -20.42 40.43
C GLN A 200 -10.66 -19.01 40.79
N GLN A 201 -11.52 -18.43 39.95
CA GLN A 201 -12.25 -17.15 40.16
C GLN A 201 -11.35 -15.91 39.91
N GLN A 202 -11.63 -14.90 39.04
CA GLN A 202 -12.90 -14.27 38.58
C GLN A 202 -13.64 -13.53 39.72
N THR A 203 -14.15 -12.29 39.58
CA THR A 203 -14.26 -11.38 38.41
C THR A 203 -14.61 -9.95 38.88
N GLN A 204 -14.33 -8.93 38.04
CA GLN A 204 -15.12 -7.67 37.91
C GLN A 204 -15.13 -6.68 39.12
N HIS A 205 -15.54 -5.40 39.00
CA HIS A 205 -15.86 -4.52 37.86
C HIS A 205 -15.51 -3.04 38.21
N ASP A 206 -15.39 -2.20 37.18
CA ASP A 206 -15.63 -0.75 37.06
C ASP A 206 -15.46 0.23 38.25
N THR A 207 -14.72 1.32 38.01
CA THR A 207 -15.27 2.68 37.71
C THR A 207 -14.11 3.72 37.67
N PHE A 208 -14.21 4.97 37.20
CA PHE A 208 -14.86 5.68 36.08
C PHE A 208 -14.58 7.19 36.34
N PHE A 209 -13.81 7.89 35.48
CA PHE A 209 -13.61 9.37 35.47
C PHE A 209 -12.91 9.98 36.72
N ALA A 210 -12.37 11.21 36.74
CA ALA A 210 -12.30 12.33 35.77
C ALA A 210 -10.91 13.05 35.83
N PRO A 211 -10.58 13.99 34.91
CA PRO A 211 -9.24 14.59 34.78
C PRO A 211 -9.08 15.96 35.47
N ALA A 212 -7.85 16.51 35.43
CA ALA A 212 -7.56 17.91 35.74
C ALA A 212 -6.48 18.49 34.80
N ASP A 213 -6.86 19.41 33.92
CA ASP A 213 -5.93 20.30 33.20
C ASP A 213 -5.37 21.38 34.13
N ASN A 214 -4.11 21.78 33.95
CA ASN A 214 -3.84 23.19 33.63
C ASN A 214 -2.45 23.48 33.03
N ASN A 215 -2.40 24.63 32.34
CA ASN A 215 -1.23 25.37 31.85
C ASN A 215 -0.27 25.74 33.01
N GLY A 216 1.05 25.83 32.86
CA GLY A 216 1.84 26.33 31.73
C GLY A 216 2.75 27.50 32.20
N ARG A 217 3.82 27.81 31.44
CA ARG A 217 4.89 28.82 31.69
C ARG A 217 5.79 28.55 32.91
N GLY A 218 7.12 28.71 32.83
CA GLY A 218 8.00 28.97 31.66
C GLY A 218 9.27 29.76 32.02
N VAL A 219 10.13 30.01 31.02
CA VAL A 219 11.13 31.11 30.99
C VAL A 219 12.17 31.05 32.14
N SER A 220 13.31 30.38 32.00
CA SER A 220 14.55 30.87 31.32
C SER A 220 15.79 30.36 32.12
N ALA A 221 17.08 30.58 31.80
CA ALA A 221 17.74 31.42 30.79
C ALA A 221 19.18 30.94 30.50
N PHE A 222 19.84 31.57 29.51
CA PHE A 222 21.30 31.74 29.34
C PHE A 222 22.15 30.51 28.94
N THR A 223 23.30 30.63 28.25
CA THR A 223 23.86 31.65 27.31
C THR A 223 25.23 31.14 26.78
N GLU A 224 25.77 31.76 25.71
CA GLU A 224 27.20 31.69 25.24
C GLU A 224 27.71 30.37 24.60
N GLN A 225 28.59 30.39 23.58
CA GLN A 225 28.88 31.44 22.56
C GLN A 225 29.52 30.83 21.28
N SER A 226 29.68 31.69 20.26
CA SER A 226 30.27 31.49 18.90
C SER A 226 31.82 31.29 18.93
N PRO A 227 32.63 31.24 17.83
CA PRO A 227 32.38 31.61 16.41
C PRO A 227 33.03 30.74 15.29
N PHE A 228 33.03 31.30 14.06
CA PHE A 228 33.70 30.92 12.79
C PHE A 228 32.99 29.92 11.86
N GLN A 229 33.01 30.07 10.52
CA GLN A 229 32.98 31.25 9.61
C GLN A 229 32.93 30.74 8.16
N ALA A 230 32.09 31.32 7.28
CA ALA A 230 32.35 31.50 5.84
C ALA A 230 31.10 32.06 5.14
N ASP A 231 31.14 33.33 4.70
CA ASP A 231 30.12 33.93 3.84
C ASP A 231 30.42 33.69 2.36
N VAL A 232 29.38 33.48 1.53
CA VAL A 232 29.42 33.79 0.09
C VAL A 232 28.08 34.43 -0.33
N PHE A 233 28.16 35.69 -0.76
CA PHE A 233 27.11 36.53 -1.37
C PHE A 233 26.80 36.03 -2.81
N ALA A 234 25.66 36.30 -3.48
CA ALA A 234 24.39 37.00 -3.18
C ALA A 234 23.35 36.77 -4.31
N ALA A 235 22.30 37.61 -4.37
CA ALA A 235 21.40 37.91 -5.49
C ALA A 235 20.09 37.10 -5.67
N THR A 236 19.03 37.59 -5.03
CA THR A 236 17.65 37.73 -5.58
C THR A 236 17.62 38.75 -6.76
N PRO A 237 16.52 38.95 -7.54
CA PRO A 237 15.10 38.66 -7.24
C PRO A 237 14.24 38.09 -8.41
N GLN A 238 12.91 38.07 -8.20
CA GLN A 238 11.80 37.84 -9.15
C GLN A 238 11.69 36.42 -9.74
N ASN A 239 10.56 35.70 -9.72
CA ASN A 239 9.11 36.03 -9.70
C ASN A 239 8.50 36.51 -11.04
N VAL A 240 8.56 35.63 -12.04
CA VAL A 240 7.51 35.47 -13.08
C VAL A 240 7.41 33.98 -13.37
N ASP A 241 6.20 33.41 -13.45
CA ASP A 241 5.99 32.05 -13.96
C ASP A 241 4.74 32.01 -14.85
N HIS A 242 4.91 31.65 -16.12
CA HIS A 242 3.86 31.59 -17.14
C HIS A 242 3.93 30.22 -17.83
N GLY A 243 3.12 29.28 -17.35
CA GLY A 243 3.30 27.83 -17.58
C GLY A 243 2.13 27.05 -18.19
N SER A 244 1.35 27.69 -19.07
CA SER A 244 0.62 27.05 -20.20
C SER A 244 -0.28 25.79 -20.04
N ILE A 245 -1.52 25.96 -20.52
CA ILE A 245 -2.23 25.05 -21.46
C ILE A 245 -3.09 23.87 -20.90
N SER A 246 -4.40 24.07 -21.08
CA SER A 246 -5.46 23.11 -21.46
C SER A 246 -5.87 21.93 -20.56
N SER A 247 -7.12 22.00 -20.09
CA SER A 247 -8.03 20.86 -20.05
C SER A 247 -9.39 21.25 -20.63
N ILE A 248 -10.08 20.31 -21.27
CA ILE A 248 -11.22 20.58 -22.16
C ILE A 248 -12.56 20.42 -21.41
N ARG A 249 -13.50 21.33 -21.65
CA ARG A 249 -14.93 21.11 -21.40
C ARG A 249 -15.71 21.37 -22.69
N ALA A 250 -16.49 20.39 -23.12
CA ALA A 250 -17.45 20.52 -24.22
C ALA A 250 -18.68 19.64 -23.95
N ARG A 251 -19.83 20.30 -23.79
CA ARG A 251 -21.18 19.79 -24.08
C ARG A 251 -22.14 20.99 -24.07
N ASP A 252 -23.11 20.93 -24.96
CA ASP A 252 -23.89 22.10 -25.40
C ASP A 252 -24.97 22.52 -24.39
N PRO A 253 -25.58 23.71 -24.60
CA PRO A 253 -26.95 23.64 -25.11
C PRO A 253 -27.30 24.73 -26.13
N VAL A 254 -28.04 24.34 -27.17
CA VAL A 254 -28.88 25.24 -27.97
C VAL A 254 -30.33 25.01 -27.53
N GLY A 255 -30.92 25.97 -26.82
CA GLY A 255 -32.28 25.88 -26.28
C GLY A 255 -33.06 27.18 -26.48
N VAL A 256 -34.17 27.10 -27.22
CA VAL A 256 -34.99 28.26 -27.60
C VAL A 256 -35.89 28.71 -26.43
N VAL A 257 -36.01 30.03 -26.24
CA VAL A 257 -36.79 30.66 -25.16
C VAL A 257 -38.30 30.53 -25.43
N ARG A 258 -39.07 30.21 -24.38
CA ARG A 258 -40.55 30.24 -24.40
C ARG A 258 -41.08 31.65 -24.13
N THR A 259 -42.15 32.04 -24.83
CA THR A 259 -43.01 33.18 -24.45
C THR A 259 -44.19 32.72 -23.59
N ALA A 260 -44.75 33.63 -22.79
CA ALA A 260 -45.73 33.33 -21.74
C ALA A 260 -47.15 33.80 -22.09
N SER A 261 -47.79 33.17 -23.07
CA SER A 261 -49.21 33.37 -23.40
C SER A 261 -49.83 32.12 -24.01
N GLY A 262 -50.42 31.26 -23.17
CA GLY A 262 -50.99 29.98 -23.59
C GLY A 262 -52.44 30.10 -24.07
N THR A 263 -52.64 30.22 -25.39
CA THR A 263 -53.95 30.03 -26.05
C THR A 263 -53.74 29.45 -27.44
N LEU A 264 -54.27 28.24 -27.69
CA LEU A 264 -54.48 27.72 -29.03
C LEU A 264 -55.81 28.27 -29.56
N ILE A 265 -55.81 28.95 -30.70
CA ILE A 265 -57.00 29.25 -31.50
C ILE A 265 -56.67 28.89 -32.96
N SER A 266 -57.59 28.20 -33.63
CA SER A 266 -57.39 27.65 -34.97
C SER A 266 -57.50 28.71 -36.06
N HIS A 267 -56.44 28.90 -36.84
CA HIS A 267 -56.43 29.73 -38.04
C HIS A 267 -56.51 28.89 -39.33
N ILE A 268 -57.60 28.14 -39.50
CA ILE A 268 -58.00 27.55 -40.79
C ILE A 268 -59.41 28.06 -41.12
N SER A 269 -59.48 29.16 -41.85
CA SER A 269 -60.71 29.70 -42.44
C SER A 269 -60.37 30.64 -43.61
N LYS A 270 -59.96 30.06 -44.73
CA LYS A 270 -59.79 30.74 -46.03
C LYS A 270 -60.16 29.82 -47.19
N GLN A 271 -61.44 29.46 -47.29
CA GLN A 271 -62.01 29.03 -48.57
C GLN A 271 -62.33 30.27 -49.42
N PRO A 272 -62.01 30.29 -50.71
CA PRO A 272 -62.69 31.16 -51.67
C PRO A 272 -64.03 30.53 -52.05
N THR A 273 -65.12 31.29 -51.95
CA THR A 273 -66.45 30.85 -52.40
C THR A 273 -66.55 30.90 -53.93
N PRO A 274 -66.88 29.79 -54.61
CA PRO A 274 -67.49 29.84 -55.95
C PRO A 274 -68.93 30.36 -55.82
N ALA A 275 -69.45 31.01 -56.85
CA ALA A 275 -70.84 31.43 -56.92
C ALA A 275 -71.71 30.38 -57.63
N PRO A 276 -72.92 30.09 -57.11
CA PRO A 276 -73.96 29.44 -57.90
C PRO A 276 -75.35 30.07 -57.68
N SER A 277 -75.82 30.90 -58.62
CA SER A 277 -77.24 31.00 -59.03
C SER A 277 -77.46 32.14 -60.03
N GLU A 278 -77.31 31.87 -61.33
CA GLU A 278 -78.24 32.45 -62.30
C GLU A 278 -79.47 31.53 -62.28
N PHE A 279 -80.65 32.09 -62.02
CA PHE A 279 -81.91 31.35 -61.93
C PHE A 279 -82.93 32.05 -62.82
N ASP A 280 -82.76 31.84 -64.13
CA ASP A 280 -83.49 32.55 -65.18
C ASP A 280 -84.83 31.85 -65.45
N THR A 281 -85.87 32.27 -64.74
CA THR A 281 -87.22 31.67 -64.82
C THR A 281 -88.08 32.32 -65.90
N ASP A 282 -87.61 32.32 -67.15
CA ASP A 282 -88.41 32.79 -68.27
C ASP A 282 -89.47 31.73 -68.63
N THR A 283 -90.59 31.80 -67.90
CA THR A 283 -91.62 30.76 -67.87
C THR A 283 -92.68 31.03 -68.93
N LEU A 284 -92.67 30.20 -69.98
CA LEU A 284 -93.66 30.04 -71.05
C LEU A 284 -94.95 30.88 -70.91
N HIS A 285 -95.12 31.83 -71.82
CA HIS A 285 -96.32 32.68 -71.88
C HIS A 285 -96.98 32.62 -73.27
N HIS A 286 -97.58 31.48 -73.60
CA HIS A 286 -98.70 31.34 -74.57
C HIS A 286 -99.42 30.01 -74.32
N ASP A 287 -100.74 30.04 -74.52
CA ASP A 287 -101.67 29.03 -75.05
C ASP A 287 -101.54 27.57 -74.58
N ASP A 288 -102.61 26.82 -74.35
CA ASP A 288 -104.05 27.10 -74.21
C ASP A 288 -104.62 25.84 -73.54
N ASP A 289 -105.73 25.93 -72.80
CA ASP A 289 -106.83 24.94 -72.90
C ASP A 289 -107.99 25.22 -71.92
N ASP A 290 -109.18 25.17 -72.52
CA ASP A 290 -110.43 24.61 -72.02
C ASP A 290 -111.16 25.09 -70.74
N GLN A 291 -112.43 25.47 -71.00
CA GLN A 291 -113.65 25.03 -70.33
C GLN A 291 -113.86 25.33 -68.83
N ASP A 292 -114.98 26.00 -68.53
CA ASP A 292 -116.16 25.26 -68.01
C ASP A 292 -117.49 26.06 -68.15
N ILE A 293 -118.58 25.48 -67.63
CA ILE A 293 -119.94 26.04 -67.34
C ILE A 293 -121.03 25.80 -68.41
N TYR A 294 -121.44 24.53 -68.49
CA TYR A 294 -122.76 23.99 -68.08
C TYR A 294 -124.06 24.85 -68.05
N MET A 295 -125.19 24.12 -68.14
CA MET A 295 -126.61 24.51 -67.97
C MET A 295 -127.29 25.20 -69.19
N SER A 296 -128.60 25.12 -69.46
CA SER A 296 -129.71 24.13 -69.28
C SER A 296 -131.05 24.88 -69.30
N ALA A 297 -132.12 24.20 -69.72
CA ALA A 297 -133.56 24.54 -69.55
C ALA A 297 -134.22 25.64 -70.44
N ASP A 298 -135.18 25.16 -71.26
CA ASP A 298 -136.59 25.63 -71.39
C ASP A 298 -137.01 27.03 -71.93
N ALA A 299 -138.30 27.07 -72.31
CA ALA A 299 -139.21 28.23 -72.44
C ALA A 299 -139.37 28.98 -73.80
N ASP A 300 -140.24 28.40 -74.64
CA ASP A 300 -141.56 28.96 -75.07
C ASP A 300 -141.77 30.03 -76.19
N ASP A 301 -142.79 29.68 -76.99
CA ASP A 301 -143.84 30.47 -77.67
C ASP A 301 -143.64 31.34 -78.97
N SER A 302 -144.76 31.33 -79.73
CA SER A 302 -145.36 32.39 -80.56
C SER A 302 -145.13 32.44 -82.09
N ARG A 303 -146.13 31.87 -82.82
CA ARG A 303 -147.02 32.54 -83.81
C ARG A 303 -146.42 33.08 -85.14
N MET A 304 -147.05 33.01 -86.34
CA MET A 304 -148.33 32.50 -86.90
C MET A 304 -148.03 31.89 -88.30
N GLY A 305 -148.93 31.29 -89.12
CA GLY A 305 -150.39 31.12 -89.10
C GLY A 305 -150.91 30.33 -90.32
N LEU A 306 -152.23 30.24 -90.49
CA LEU A 306 -152.95 29.51 -91.58
C LEU A 306 -153.00 30.36 -92.91
N ALA A 307 -153.49 29.91 -94.08
CA ALA A 307 -154.48 28.87 -94.40
C ALA A 307 -154.43 28.33 -95.86
N THR A 308 -155.33 27.39 -96.18
CA THR A 308 -155.71 26.86 -97.51
C THR A 308 -156.87 27.70 -98.13
N PRO A 309 -157.65 27.34 -99.19
CA PRO A 309 -157.63 26.16 -100.10
C PRO A 309 -157.98 26.42 -101.62
N GLN A 310 -158.06 25.31 -102.39
CA GLN A 310 -159.10 24.97 -103.40
C GLN A 310 -159.14 25.47 -104.88
N SER A 311 -159.58 24.52 -105.72
CA SER A 311 -160.50 24.63 -106.89
C SER A 311 -160.01 24.96 -108.32
N SER A 312 -160.17 23.98 -109.21
CA SER A 312 -160.42 24.12 -110.67
C SER A 312 -161.90 24.57 -110.92
N PRO A 313 -162.33 25.06 -112.12
CA PRO A 313 -162.59 24.17 -113.28
C PRO A 313 -162.61 24.75 -114.73
N THR A 314 -162.38 23.86 -115.70
CA THR A 314 -163.06 23.63 -117.01
C THR A 314 -163.88 24.72 -117.78
N GLY A 315 -163.30 25.26 -118.88
CA GLY A 315 -163.99 25.64 -120.15
C GLY A 315 -165.04 26.79 -120.13
N PRO A 316 -165.86 27.00 -121.21
CA PRO A 316 -165.76 26.46 -122.58
C PRO A 316 -166.01 27.49 -123.74
N ARG A 317 -165.51 27.14 -124.95
CA ARG A 317 -166.16 27.13 -126.29
C ARG A 317 -167.20 28.21 -126.74
N MET A 318 -167.13 28.53 -128.06
CA MET A 318 -168.10 29.21 -128.96
C MET A 318 -167.84 30.70 -129.24
N ALA A 319 -168.12 31.27 -130.43
CA ALA A 319 -168.17 30.74 -131.81
C ALA A 319 -168.41 31.88 -132.83
N ARG A 320 -167.76 31.86 -134.00
CA ARG A 320 -168.37 32.07 -135.34
C ARG A 320 -167.34 32.05 -136.49
N ARG A 321 -167.76 31.45 -137.63
CA ARG A 321 -167.52 31.81 -139.06
C ARG A 321 -166.16 32.46 -139.45
N SER A 322 -165.46 32.02 -140.51
CA SER A 322 -165.82 31.07 -141.59
C SER A 322 -164.61 30.77 -142.50
N ALA A 323 -164.83 29.86 -143.48
CA ALA A 323 -164.07 29.65 -144.72
C ALA A 323 -162.90 28.63 -144.74
N ALA A 324 -163.15 27.56 -145.52
CA ALA A 324 -162.24 26.91 -146.47
C ALA A 324 -160.81 26.47 -146.05
N ALA A 325 -160.68 25.16 -145.83
CA ALA A 325 -159.61 24.27 -146.35
C ALA A 325 -158.14 24.44 -145.89
N ALA A 326 -157.69 25.58 -145.39
CA ALA A 326 -156.27 25.76 -144.99
C ALA A 326 -155.93 25.16 -143.61
N ASP A 327 -156.85 25.22 -142.65
CA ASP A 327 -156.58 24.96 -141.22
C ASP A 327 -156.14 23.53 -140.86
N PHE A 328 -156.40 22.53 -141.71
CA PHE A 328 -156.09 21.13 -141.40
C PHE A 328 -154.58 20.88 -141.38
N GLN A 329 -153.84 21.48 -142.31
CA GLN A 329 -152.37 21.37 -142.34
C GLN A 329 -151.75 22.15 -141.16
N LEU A 330 -152.27 23.35 -140.87
CA LEU A 330 -151.76 24.18 -139.76
C LEU A 330 -152.00 23.53 -138.39
N ASN A 331 -153.19 22.96 -138.12
CA ASN A 331 -153.46 22.24 -136.87
C ASN A 331 -152.61 20.97 -136.73
N THR A 332 -152.33 20.28 -137.83
CA THR A 332 -151.46 19.09 -137.82
C THR A 332 -150.00 19.49 -137.54
N ALA A 333 -149.50 20.56 -138.17
CA ALA A 333 -148.18 21.11 -137.90
C ALA A 333 -148.04 21.62 -136.44
N LEU A 334 -149.06 22.32 -135.91
CA LEU A 334 -149.09 22.75 -134.51
C LEU A 334 -149.10 21.56 -133.53
N ARG A 335 -149.82 20.47 -133.83
CA ARG A 335 -149.76 19.24 -133.04
C ARG A 335 -148.39 18.58 -133.08
N MET A 336 -147.74 18.49 -134.26
CA MET A 336 -146.41 17.92 -134.37
C MET A 336 -145.34 18.80 -133.68
N ALA A 337 -145.42 20.12 -133.81
CA ALA A 337 -144.53 21.05 -133.11
C ALA A 337 -144.76 21.04 -131.58
N ALA A 338 -146.00 20.87 -131.12
CA ALA A 338 -146.31 20.65 -129.72
C ALA A 338 -145.75 19.30 -129.23
N GLN A 339 -145.93 18.21 -129.99
CA GLN A 339 -145.35 16.89 -129.66
C GLN A 339 -143.82 16.95 -129.62
N GLN A 340 -143.17 17.63 -130.56
CA GLN A 340 -141.71 17.84 -130.56
C GLN A 340 -141.25 18.65 -129.35
N ARG A 341 -141.98 19.69 -128.95
CA ARG A 341 -141.69 20.45 -127.72
C ARG A 341 -141.91 19.61 -126.46
N THR A 342 -142.97 18.82 -126.36
CA THR A 342 -143.19 17.93 -125.21
C THR A 342 -142.19 16.77 -125.18
N ALA A 343 -141.75 16.26 -126.33
CA ALA A 343 -140.73 15.22 -126.42
C ALA A 343 -139.34 15.77 -126.08
N GLY A 344 -139.00 16.98 -126.52
CA GLY A 344 -137.78 17.69 -126.12
C GLY A 344 -137.77 18.01 -124.63
N ALA A 345 -138.89 18.49 -124.08
CA ALA A 345 -139.03 18.72 -122.64
C ALA A 345 -138.96 17.41 -121.84
N ALA A 346 -139.58 16.32 -122.32
CA ALA A 346 -139.47 15.00 -121.69
C ALA A 346 -138.02 14.47 -121.72
N ALA A 347 -137.34 14.54 -122.86
CA ALA A 347 -135.92 14.16 -122.96
C ALA A 347 -135.01 15.03 -122.07
N GLN A 348 -135.33 16.32 -121.89
CA GLN A 348 -134.64 17.20 -120.95
C GLN A 348 -134.94 16.84 -119.49
N ILE A 349 -136.17 16.45 -119.16
CA ILE A 349 -136.56 15.94 -117.84
C ILE A 349 -135.86 14.60 -117.56
N ASP A 350 -135.78 13.69 -118.53
CA ASP A 350 -135.07 12.41 -118.41
C ASP A 350 -133.56 12.63 -118.23
N SER A 351 -132.98 13.57 -118.99
CA SER A 351 -131.57 13.97 -118.86
C SER A 351 -131.26 14.57 -117.48
N LEU A 352 -132.09 15.52 -117.01
CA LEU A 352 -131.96 16.08 -115.66
C LEU A 352 -132.22 15.03 -114.57
N THR A 353 -133.13 14.08 -114.80
CA THR A 353 -133.40 12.96 -113.88
C THR A 353 -132.22 11.98 -113.84
N LYS A 354 -131.53 11.77 -114.97
CA LYS A 354 -130.28 10.99 -115.03
C LYS A 354 -129.17 11.71 -114.26
N GLN A 355 -128.97 13.01 -114.51
CA GLN A 355 -128.00 13.82 -113.76
C GLN A 355 -128.31 13.87 -112.26
N LEU A 356 -129.57 13.96 -111.85
CA LEU A 356 -129.97 13.91 -110.43
C LEU A 356 -129.71 12.54 -109.80
N LYS A 357 -129.88 11.44 -110.55
CA LYS A 357 -129.49 10.09 -110.09
C LYS A 357 -127.96 9.97 -109.95
N GLU A 358 -127.22 10.47 -110.93
CA GLU A 358 -125.75 10.48 -110.95
C GLU A 358 -125.18 11.30 -109.79
N ARG A 359 -125.63 12.55 -109.62
CA ARG A 359 -125.28 13.40 -108.46
C ARG A 359 -125.71 12.79 -107.12
N ARG A 360 -126.82 12.05 -107.06
CA ARG A 360 -127.23 11.33 -105.85
C ARG A 360 -126.31 10.14 -105.54
N THR A 361 -125.80 9.43 -106.55
CA THR A 361 -124.79 8.39 -106.34
C THR A 361 -123.42 8.96 -105.97
N GLU A 362 -123.00 10.08 -106.58
CA GLU A 362 -121.79 10.80 -106.18
C GLU A 362 -121.88 11.31 -104.74
N LEU A 363 -123.00 11.92 -104.36
CA LEU A 363 -123.24 12.34 -102.97
C LEU A 363 -123.20 11.14 -102.01
N GLY A 364 -123.77 9.99 -102.38
CA GLY A 364 -123.66 8.77 -101.58
C GLY A 364 -122.22 8.26 -101.42
N GLN A 365 -121.41 8.33 -102.48
CA GLN A 365 -119.98 7.99 -102.45
C GLN A 365 -119.17 8.97 -101.60
N LEU A 366 -119.42 10.28 -101.73
CA LEU A 366 -118.79 11.32 -100.90
C LEU A 366 -119.21 11.20 -99.44
N GLN A 367 -120.48 10.89 -99.15
CA GLN A 367 -120.97 10.62 -97.79
C GLN A 367 -120.22 9.44 -97.17
N TYR A 368 -120.04 8.35 -97.93
CA TYR A 368 -119.28 7.18 -97.51
C TYR A 368 -117.79 7.50 -97.27
N GLN A 369 -117.16 8.26 -98.17
CA GLN A 369 -115.79 8.74 -98.00
C GLN A 369 -115.63 9.64 -96.76
N ILE A 370 -116.59 10.53 -96.50
CA ILE A 370 -116.62 11.36 -95.29
C ILE A 370 -116.75 10.50 -94.03
N THR A 371 -117.59 9.47 -94.02
CA THR A 371 -117.69 8.56 -92.86
C THR A 371 -116.41 7.72 -92.66
N ALA A 372 -115.78 7.27 -93.74
CA ALA A 372 -114.50 6.55 -93.65
C ALA A 372 -113.36 7.47 -93.15
N LEU A 373 -113.28 8.71 -93.67
CA LEU A 373 -112.29 9.69 -93.24
C LEU A 373 -112.48 10.09 -91.77
N LYS A 374 -113.73 10.21 -91.30
CA LYS A 374 -114.03 10.40 -89.87
C LYS A 374 -113.54 9.24 -89.01
N GLN A 375 -113.84 8.00 -89.41
CA GLN A 375 -113.36 6.82 -88.69
C GLN A 375 -111.82 6.75 -88.65
N THR A 376 -111.12 7.09 -89.74
CA THR A 376 -109.65 7.18 -89.71
C THR A 376 -109.12 8.34 -88.87
N ALA A 377 -109.83 9.47 -88.79
CA ALA A 377 -109.46 10.58 -87.92
C ALA A 377 -109.67 10.25 -86.44
N GLU A 378 -110.76 9.55 -86.11
CA GLU A 378 -111.04 9.01 -84.77
C GLU A 378 -109.99 7.97 -84.34
N GLN A 379 -109.57 7.08 -85.26
CA GLN A 379 -108.47 6.14 -85.05
C GLN A 379 -107.13 6.85 -84.81
N LEU A 380 -106.75 7.81 -85.68
CA LEU A 380 -105.52 8.58 -85.52
C LEU A 380 -105.51 9.44 -84.24
N ALA A 381 -106.68 9.92 -83.78
CA ALA A 381 -106.81 10.60 -82.50
C ALA A 381 -106.58 9.66 -81.31
N GLN A 382 -107.10 8.42 -81.38
CA GLN A 382 -106.85 7.38 -80.37
C GLN A 382 -105.36 6.95 -80.36
N GLU A 383 -104.74 6.77 -81.52
CA GLU A 383 -103.30 6.48 -81.63
C GLU A 383 -102.46 7.63 -81.09
N LYS A 384 -102.77 8.89 -81.43
CA LYS A 384 -102.09 10.07 -80.85
C LYS A 384 -102.22 10.10 -79.33
N ALA A 385 -103.40 9.83 -78.78
CA ALA A 385 -103.61 9.80 -77.32
C ALA A 385 -102.81 8.67 -76.65
N ALA A 386 -102.78 7.47 -77.24
CA ALA A 386 -101.99 6.35 -76.73
C ALA A 386 -100.47 6.64 -76.76
N VAL A 387 -99.96 7.20 -77.86
CA VAL A 387 -98.55 7.63 -77.96
C VAL A 387 -98.24 8.75 -76.96
N SER A 388 -99.13 9.72 -76.76
CA SER A 388 -98.95 10.77 -75.75
C SER A 388 -98.88 10.18 -74.32
N GLN A 389 -99.70 9.17 -74.01
CA GLN A 389 -99.64 8.47 -72.74
C GLN A 389 -98.35 7.66 -72.58
N GLU A 390 -97.86 7.02 -73.65
CA GLU A 390 -96.58 6.30 -73.65
C GLU A 390 -95.39 7.25 -73.42
N VAL A 391 -95.42 8.44 -74.02
CA VAL A 391 -94.43 9.51 -73.78
C VAL A 391 -94.46 9.96 -72.32
N MET A 392 -95.62 10.30 -71.75
CA MET A 392 -95.74 10.69 -70.34
C MET A 392 -95.22 9.61 -69.37
N LEU A 393 -95.45 8.33 -69.67
CA LEU A 393 -94.92 7.22 -68.87
C LEU A 393 -93.40 7.06 -69.01
N LYS A 394 -92.84 7.35 -70.18
CA LYS A 394 -91.39 7.37 -70.41
C LYS A 394 -90.72 8.56 -69.73
N ASP A 395 -91.32 9.74 -69.78
CA ASP A 395 -90.81 10.94 -69.12
C ASP A 395 -90.83 10.80 -67.59
N ALA A 396 -91.90 10.20 -67.03
CA ALA A 396 -91.96 9.85 -65.60
C ALA A 396 -90.88 8.83 -65.21
N SER A 397 -90.61 7.84 -66.07
CA SER A 397 -89.55 6.84 -65.86
C SER A 397 -88.15 7.45 -65.96
N LEU A 398 -87.93 8.39 -66.90
CA LEU A 398 -86.68 9.16 -67.00
C LEU A 398 -86.46 10.03 -65.75
N ALA A 399 -87.48 10.73 -65.26
CA ALA A 399 -87.40 11.50 -64.02
C ALA A 399 -87.08 10.62 -62.80
N GLU A 400 -87.64 9.40 -62.71
CA GLU A 400 -87.26 8.42 -61.68
C GLU A 400 -85.78 8.00 -61.83
N LYS A 401 -85.29 7.81 -63.05
CA LYS A 401 -83.89 7.44 -63.33
C LYS A 401 -82.92 8.59 -63.03
N ASP A 402 -83.27 9.83 -63.32
CA ASP A 402 -82.45 11.00 -62.97
C ASP A 402 -82.36 11.21 -61.46
N VAL A 403 -83.44 10.97 -60.72
CA VAL A 403 -83.44 10.95 -59.25
C VAL A 403 -82.56 9.81 -58.72
N GLN A 404 -82.64 8.61 -59.30
CA GLN A 404 -81.75 7.48 -58.93
C GLN A 404 -80.28 7.77 -59.24
N LEU A 405 -79.98 8.35 -60.42
CA LEU A 405 -78.63 8.75 -60.80
C LEU A 405 -78.08 9.81 -59.83
N SER A 406 -78.86 10.84 -59.51
CA SER A 406 -78.50 11.86 -58.53
C SER A 406 -78.20 11.25 -57.14
N GLN A 407 -79.04 10.33 -56.66
CA GLN A 407 -78.80 9.60 -55.41
C GLN A 407 -77.51 8.79 -55.45
N THR A 408 -77.23 8.06 -56.54
CA THR A 408 -75.98 7.29 -56.67
C THR A 408 -74.74 8.18 -56.80
N ALA A 409 -74.83 9.34 -57.45
CA ALA A 409 -73.75 10.31 -57.56
C ALA A 409 -73.42 10.93 -56.19
N ASN A 410 -74.43 11.27 -55.39
CA ASN A 410 -74.24 11.77 -54.03
C ASN A 410 -73.62 10.71 -53.12
N ALA A 411 -74.10 9.46 -53.18
CA ALA A 411 -73.51 8.35 -52.41
C ALA A 411 -72.05 8.05 -52.83
N LEU A 412 -71.72 8.18 -54.12
CA LEU A 412 -70.34 8.06 -54.61
C LEU A 412 -69.45 9.20 -54.08
N ALA A 413 -69.97 10.43 -54.05
CA ALA A 413 -69.24 11.58 -53.50
C ALA A 413 -69.00 11.45 -51.98
N GLU A 414 -69.97 10.94 -51.21
CA GLU A 414 -69.76 10.62 -49.80
C GLU A 414 -68.67 9.55 -49.60
N LYS A 415 -68.67 8.48 -50.41
CA LYS A 415 -67.66 7.42 -50.32
C LYS A 415 -66.27 7.88 -50.77
N GLN A 416 -66.20 8.79 -51.74
CA GLN A 416 -64.95 9.45 -52.13
C GLN A 416 -64.40 10.31 -50.98
N ALA A 417 -65.24 11.12 -50.33
CA ALA A 417 -64.85 11.92 -49.17
C ALA A 417 -64.44 11.05 -47.96
N GLU A 418 -65.08 9.90 -47.74
CA GLU A 418 -64.68 8.92 -46.72
C GLU A 418 -63.30 8.29 -47.03
N LEU A 419 -63.02 7.95 -48.29
CA LEU A 419 -61.72 7.45 -48.73
C LEU A 419 -60.61 8.52 -48.60
N GLU A 420 -60.88 9.77 -48.95
CA GLU A 420 -59.96 10.89 -48.76
C GLU A 420 -59.69 11.15 -47.27
N SER A 421 -60.71 11.07 -46.42
CA SER A 421 -60.56 11.13 -44.96
C SER A 421 -59.69 9.98 -44.42
N LYS A 422 -59.95 8.74 -44.84
CA LYS A 422 -59.22 7.54 -44.39
C LYS A 422 -57.78 7.49 -44.90
N THR A 423 -57.51 7.95 -46.12
CA THR A 423 -56.14 8.05 -46.66
C THR A 423 -55.33 9.14 -45.95
N ALA A 424 -55.95 10.28 -45.59
CA ALA A 424 -55.30 11.29 -44.75
C ALA A 424 -55.01 10.77 -43.32
N GLU A 425 -55.94 10.00 -42.72
CA GLU A 425 -55.75 9.37 -41.41
C GLU A 425 -54.60 8.34 -41.43
N LEU A 426 -54.55 7.50 -42.48
CA LEU A 426 -53.45 6.55 -42.71
C LEU A 426 -52.10 7.24 -42.93
N ALA A 427 -52.04 8.32 -43.72
CA ALA A 427 -50.83 9.11 -43.91
C ALA A 427 -50.32 9.72 -42.58
N THR A 428 -51.25 10.21 -41.75
CA THR A 428 -50.92 10.72 -40.41
C THR A 428 -50.36 9.61 -39.52
N LYS A 429 -50.93 8.40 -39.57
CA LYS A 429 -50.44 7.24 -38.83
C LYS A 429 -49.09 6.72 -39.33
N ALA A 430 -48.80 6.79 -40.63
CA ALA A 430 -47.48 6.46 -41.18
C ALA A 430 -46.38 7.41 -40.67
N VAL A 431 -46.66 8.70 -40.54
CA VAL A 431 -45.74 9.68 -39.92
C VAL A 431 -45.55 9.38 -38.42
N GLU A 432 -46.62 9.04 -37.69
CA GLU A 432 -46.53 8.66 -36.27
C GLU A 432 -45.66 7.40 -36.07
N ILE A 433 -45.86 6.36 -36.88
CA ILE A 433 -45.03 5.13 -36.88
C ILE A 433 -43.56 5.48 -37.17
N THR A 434 -43.31 6.33 -38.16
CA THR A 434 -41.94 6.76 -38.52
C THR A 434 -41.26 7.50 -37.36
N SER A 435 -42.00 8.37 -36.65
CA SER A 435 -41.53 9.07 -35.45
C SER A 435 -41.27 8.12 -34.26
N LEU A 436 -42.12 7.12 -34.06
CA LEU A 436 -41.94 6.10 -33.02
C LEU A 436 -40.73 5.21 -33.31
N ASN A 437 -40.53 4.78 -34.55
CA ASN A 437 -39.35 4.00 -34.95
C ASN A 437 -38.05 4.78 -34.71
N GLY A 438 -37.96 6.04 -35.15
CA GLY A 438 -36.78 6.88 -34.88
C GLY A 438 -36.51 7.11 -33.38
N ARG A 439 -37.55 7.05 -32.53
CA ARG A 439 -37.38 7.05 -31.06
C ARG A 439 -36.88 5.71 -30.52
N ILE A 440 -37.32 4.58 -31.09
CA ILE A 440 -36.83 3.24 -30.76
C ILE A 440 -35.36 3.10 -31.15
N ASP A 441 -34.97 3.57 -32.33
CA ASP A 441 -33.57 3.59 -32.81
C ASP A 441 -32.69 4.43 -31.86
N GLY A 442 -33.14 5.64 -31.51
CA GLY A 442 -32.45 6.51 -30.55
C GLY A 442 -32.30 5.87 -29.17
N CYS A 443 -33.33 5.17 -28.67
CA CYS A 443 -33.26 4.41 -27.42
C CYS A 443 -32.31 3.20 -27.53
N THR A 444 -32.25 2.54 -28.68
CA THR A 444 -31.37 1.39 -28.94
C THR A 444 -29.90 1.81 -28.94
N ILE A 445 -29.57 2.93 -29.59
CA ILE A 445 -28.23 3.54 -29.57
C ILE A 445 -27.86 3.99 -28.14
N ALA A 446 -28.81 4.55 -27.39
CA ALA A 446 -28.59 4.89 -25.98
C ALA A 446 -28.30 3.64 -25.12
N MET A 447 -29.04 2.55 -25.30
CA MET A 447 -28.78 1.28 -24.59
C MET A 447 -27.40 0.70 -24.94
N GLN A 448 -27.03 0.65 -26.22
CA GLN A 448 -25.71 0.15 -26.66
C GLN A 448 -24.55 0.99 -26.08
N THR A 449 -24.70 2.32 -26.04
CA THR A 449 -23.68 3.20 -25.45
C THR A 449 -23.57 3.09 -23.93
N TYR A 450 -24.70 2.89 -23.21
CA TYR A 450 -24.66 2.57 -21.78
C TYR A 450 -24.06 1.19 -21.51
N GLU A 451 -24.33 0.18 -22.33
CA GLU A 451 -23.75 -1.16 -22.18
C GLU A 451 -22.23 -1.16 -22.40
N ALA A 452 -21.74 -0.40 -23.40
CA ALA A 452 -20.32 -0.18 -23.62
C ALA A 452 -19.63 0.49 -22.41
N GLU A 453 -20.24 1.53 -21.83
CA GLU A 453 -19.71 2.20 -20.63
C GLU A 453 -19.75 1.28 -19.39
N VAL A 454 -20.83 0.49 -19.21
CA VAL A 454 -20.92 -0.52 -18.15
C VAL A 454 -19.80 -1.55 -18.26
N ASN A 455 -19.45 -2.00 -19.47
CA ASN A 455 -18.35 -2.95 -19.66
C ASN A 455 -16.99 -2.30 -19.40
N ARG A 456 -16.76 -1.08 -19.91
CA ARG A 456 -15.58 -0.26 -19.58
C ARG A 456 -15.38 -0.05 -18.07
N LEU A 457 -16.47 0.15 -17.33
CA LEU A 457 -16.45 0.29 -15.87
C LEU A 457 -16.14 -1.03 -15.15
N LYS A 458 -16.61 -2.19 -15.66
CA LYS A 458 -16.21 -3.51 -15.15
C LYS A 458 -14.70 -3.76 -15.34
N ASP A 459 -14.17 -3.46 -16.52
CA ASP A 459 -12.74 -3.63 -16.81
C ASP A 459 -11.88 -2.74 -15.91
N THR A 460 -12.29 -1.48 -15.75
CA THR A 460 -11.65 -0.52 -14.82
C THR A 460 -11.71 -1.02 -13.37
N LEU A 461 -12.84 -1.60 -12.94
CA LEU A 461 -12.98 -2.17 -11.59
C LEU A 461 -12.04 -3.37 -11.39
N ALA A 462 -11.90 -4.26 -12.38
CA ALA A 462 -11.00 -5.40 -12.33
C ALA A 462 -9.51 -4.97 -12.27
N GLU A 463 -9.11 -3.96 -13.06
CA GLU A 463 -7.77 -3.35 -12.97
C GLU A 463 -7.47 -2.79 -11.57
N ARG A 464 -8.45 -2.10 -10.97
CA ARG A 464 -8.33 -1.54 -9.62
C ARG A 464 -8.26 -2.63 -8.55
N GLN A 465 -9.07 -3.69 -8.66
CA GLN A 465 -9.00 -4.85 -7.76
C GLN A 465 -7.63 -5.55 -7.83
N SER A 466 -7.12 -5.80 -9.03
CA SER A 466 -5.77 -6.35 -9.24
C SER A 466 -4.68 -5.45 -8.64
N THR A 467 -4.81 -4.13 -8.80
CA THR A 467 -3.89 -3.14 -8.21
C THR A 467 -3.95 -3.14 -6.68
N CYS A 468 -5.14 -3.22 -6.08
CA CYS A 468 -5.32 -3.35 -4.64
C CYS A 468 -4.71 -4.64 -4.09
N ALA A 469 -4.95 -5.79 -4.73
CA ALA A 469 -4.35 -7.07 -4.33
C ALA A 469 -2.81 -7.02 -4.39
N ARG A 470 -2.24 -6.41 -5.44
CA ARG A 470 -0.78 -6.19 -5.55
C ARG A 470 -0.24 -5.29 -4.44
N LEU A 471 -0.94 -4.20 -4.10
CA LEU A 471 -0.53 -3.30 -3.01
C LEU A 471 -0.64 -3.99 -1.64
N GLN A 472 -1.68 -4.78 -1.40
CA GLN A 472 -1.85 -5.57 -0.18
C GLN A 472 -0.73 -6.61 -0.02
N GLY A 473 -0.33 -7.28 -1.10
CA GLY A 473 0.84 -8.16 -1.11
C GLY A 473 2.16 -7.43 -0.82
N GLN A 474 2.30 -6.17 -1.29
CA GLN A 474 3.46 -5.34 -0.99
C GLN A 474 3.49 -4.86 0.48
N ILE A 475 2.34 -4.57 1.08
CA ILE A 475 2.20 -4.25 2.51
C ILE A 475 2.63 -5.46 3.35
N ILE A 476 2.05 -6.64 3.13
CA ILE A 476 2.40 -7.88 3.85
C ILE A 476 3.89 -8.23 3.73
N ALA A 477 4.54 -7.90 2.60
CA ALA A 477 5.98 -8.07 2.43
C ALA A 477 6.82 -7.03 3.21
N ARG A 478 6.33 -5.80 3.37
CA ARG A 478 6.95 -4.75 4.19
C ARG A 478 6.78 -5.00 5.68
N ASP A 479 5.62 -5.53 6.10
CA ASP A 479 5.34 -5.87 7.50
C ASP A 479 6.31 -6.95 7.98
N ARG A 480 6.45 -8.04 7.22
CA ARG A 480 7.47 -9.09 7.49
C ARG A 480 8.90 -8.55 7.54
N GLN A 481 9.26 -7.68 6.60
CA GLN A 481 10.58 -7.02 6.59
C GLN A 481 10.77 -6.16 7.86
N THR A 482 9.70 -5.57 8.40
CA THR A 482 9.73 -4.81 9.64
C THR A 482 9.90 -5.73 10.84
N ASP A 483 9.13 -6.82 10.93
CA ASP A 483 9.27 -7.83 11.99
C ASP A 483 10.68 -8.44 12.02
N ASP A 484 11.25 -8.74 10.85
CA ASP A 484 12.60 -9.28 10.72
C ASP A 484 13.65 -8.29 11.24
N LEU A 485 13.56 -7.01 10.85
CA LEU A 485 14.41 -5.94 11.36
C LEU A 485 14.23 -5.70 12.87
N THR A 486 13.00 -5.77 13.40
CA THR A 486 12.73 -5.67 14.83
C THR A 486 13.37 -6.82 15.61
N ARG A 487 13.34 -8.05 15.06
CA ARG A 487 14.01 -9.22 15.65
C ARG A 487 15.54 -9.09 15.62
N ASP A 488 16.11 -8.54 14.55
CA ASP A 488 17.56 -8.25 14.47
C ASP A 488 17.98 -7.10 15.40
N VAL A 489 17.19 -6.04 15.56
CA VAL A 489 17.44 -4.97 16.55
C VAL A 489 17.46 -5.56 17.97
N ALA A 490 16.43 -6.33 18.36
CA ALA A 490 16.37 -6.97 19.68
C ALA A 490 17.51 -7.98 19.92
N ARG A 491 18.08 -8.56 18.85
CA ARG A 491 19.28 -9.41 18.92
C ARG A 491 20.55 -8.59 19.11
N LEU A 492 20.68 -7.46 18.41
CA LEU A 492 21.80 -6.53 18.53
C LEU A 492 21.83 -5.85 19.91
N GLU A 493 20.69 -5.43 20.44
CA GLU A 493 20.56 -4.88 21.81
C GLU A 493 21.05 -5.90 22.86
N LYS A 494 20.64 -7.16 22.75
CA LYS A 494 21.15 -8.25 23.60
C LYS A 494 22.66 -8.39 23.48
N ALA A 495 23.21 -8.43 22.26
CA ALA A 495 24.64 -8.55 22.01
C ALA A 495 25.44 -7.37 22.57
N VAL A 496 24.96 -6.13 22.38
CA VAL A 496 25.56 -4.93 23.00
C VAL A 496 25.56 -5.06 24.52
N SER A 497 24.44 -5.46 25.12
CA SER A 497 24.39 -5.62 26.59
C SER A 497 25.38 -6.67 27.12
N VAL A 498 25.73 -7.70 26.35
CA VAL A 498 26.78 -8.67 26.71
C VAL A 498 28.15 -8.01 26.61
N LEU A 499 28.46 -7.37 25.48
CA LEU A 499 29.73 -6.67 25.27
C LEU A 499 29.98 -5.55 26.29
N GLU A 500 28.94 -4.89 26.80
CA GLU A 500 29.05 -3.91 27.88
C GLU A 500 29.41 -4.55 29.23
N ARG A 501 28.83 -5.71 29.56
CA ARG A 501 29.20 -6.48 30.77
C ARG A 501 30.65 -6.97 30.65
N ASP A 502 31.04 -7.48 29.48
CA ASP A 502 32.40 -7.95 29.22
C ASP A 502 33.41 -6.80 29.31
N ARG A 503 33.12 -5.64 28.70
CA ARG A 503 33.90 -4.40 28.81
C ARG A 503 34.13 -4.02 30.28
N ASP A 504 33.09 -4.06 31.10
CA ASP A 504 33.18 -3.61 32.48
C ASP A 504 33.82 -4.65 33.41
N ALA A 505 33.68 -5.94 33.11
CA ALA A 505 34.47 -7.02 33.72
C ALA A 505 35.96 -6.89 33.39
N ILE A 506 36.32 -6.64 32.11
CA ILE A 506 37.70 -6.39 31.68
C ILE A 506 38.27 -5.12 32.34
N ARG A 507 37.47 -4.06 32.45
CA ARG A 507 37.84 -2.82 33.16
C ARG A 507 38.10 -3.07 34.65
N ALA A 508 37.27 -3.88 35.32
CA ALA A 508 37.49 -4.27 36.71
C ALA A 508 38.75 -5.13 36.88
N ALA A 509 38.98 -6.10 35.99
CA ALA A 509 40.19 -6.93 35.98
C ALA A 509 41.46 -6.08 35.73
N LEU A 510 41.40 -5.09 34.83
CA LEU A 510 42.50 -4.16 34.60
C LEU A 510 42.79 -3.30 35.83
N GLN A 511 41.75 -2.80 36.53
CA GLN A 511 41.94 -2.08 37.80
C GLN A 511 42.54 -2.97 38.89
N ALA A 512 42.14 -4.25 38.97
CA ALA A 512 42.75 -5.21 39.88
C ALA A 512 44.24 -5.41 39.57
N LYS A 513 44.61 -5.60 38.29
CA LYS A 513 46.03 -5.70 37.88
C LYS A 513 46.84 -4.42 38.07
N GLN A 514 46.23 -3.25 37.93
CA GLN A 514 46.86 -1.98 38.31
C GLN A 514 47.09 -1.89 39.83
N GLY A 515 46.16 -2.42 40.63
CA GLY A 515 46.31 -2.55 42.09
C GLY A 515 47.42 -3.53 42.50
N GLU A 516 47.48 -4.71 41.88
CA GLU A 516 48.58 -5.67 42.06
C GLU A 516 49.94 -5.05 41.70
N LEU A 517 50.04 -4.39 40.55
CA LEU A 517 51.29 -3.76 40.09
C LEU A 517 51.73 -2.60 40.99
N ALA A 518 50.78 -1.82 41.55
CA ALA A 518 51.08 -0.82 42.56
C ALA A 518 51.55 -1.45 43.89
N GLY A 519 51.03 -2.63 44.26
CA GLY A 519 51.54 -3.45 45.36
C GLY A 519 52.99 -3.88 45.12
N VAL A 520 53.25 -4.57 44.00
CA VAL A 520 54.59 -5.02 43.61
C VAL A 520 55.60 -3.87 43.49
N SER A 521 55.17 -2.68 43.06
CA SER A 521 56.03 -1.49 43.09
C SER A 521 56.34 -1.04 44.54
N SER A 522 55.35 -1.03 45.43
CA SER A 522 55.56 -0.71 46.85
C SER A 522 56.47 -1.73 47.55
N ASP A 523 56.35 -3.01 47.19
CA ASP A 523 57.18 -4.10 47.73
C ASP A 523 58.62 -4.01 47.18
N LYS A 524 58.79 -3.68 45.89
CA LYS A 524 60.09 -3.33 45.31
C LYS A 524 60.72 -2.12 46.01
N ASP A 525 59.93 -1.08 46.28
CA ASP A 525 60.40 0.13 46.98
C ASP A 525 60.69 -0.14 48.46
N ALA A 526 60.11 -1.18 49.07
CA ALA A 526 60.48 -1.70 50.38
C ALA A 526 61.82 -2.45 50.30
N LEU A 527 61.91 -3.49 49.47
CA LEU A 527 63.13 -4.27 49.27
C LEU A 527 64.33 -3.42 48.85
N SER A 528 64.11 -2.33 48.10
CA SER A 528 65.17 -1.38 47.74
C SER A 528 65.67 -0.55 48.93
N ARG A 529 64.78 -0.17 49.87
CA ARG A 529 65.16 0.48 51.13
C ARG A 529 65.83 -0.49 52.10
N ASP A 530 65.34 -1.73 52.15
CA ASP A 530 65.92 -2.78 52.99
C ASP A 530 67.31 -3.18 52.48
N LEU A 531 67.50 -3.27 51.16
CA LEU A 531 68.81 -3.47 50.53
C LEU A 531 69.76 -2.31 50.83
N ALA A 532 69.31 -1.06 50.74
CA ALA A 532 70.12 0.11 51.10
C ALA A 532 70.48 0.14 52.60
N SER A 533 69.55 -0.30 53.46
CA SER A 533 69.81 -0.47 54.89
C SER A 533 70.84 -1.57 55.16
N VAL A 534 70.72 -2.72 54.48
CA VAL A 534 71.70 -3.82 54.55
C VAL A 534 73.08 -3.35 54.06
N GLN A 535 73.14 -2.61 52.95
CA GLN A 535 74.39 -2.00 52.44
C GLN A 535 75.02 -1.04 53.46
N ALA A 536 74.24 -0.16 54.10
CA ALA A 536 74.74 0.71 55.17
C ALA A 536 75.20 -0.07 56.41
N THR A 537 74.51 -1.15 56.80
CA THR A 537 75.00 -2.03 57.89
C THR A 537 76.28 -2.77 57.50
N LEU A 538 76.42 -3.20 56.23
CA LEU A 538 77.64 -3.83 55.73
C LEU A 538 78.81 -2.84 55.72
N GLU A 539 78.57 -1.59 55.31
CA GLU A 539 79.57 -0.51 55.35
C GLU A 539 80.03 -0.23 56.79
N THR A 540 79.11 -0.04 57.74
CA THR A 540 79.48 0.16 59.17
C THR A 540 80.15 -1.07 59.81
N VAL A 541 79.82 -2.29 59.36
CA VAL A 541 80.54 -3.52 59.76
C VAL A 541 81.93 -3.58 59.14
N GLN A 542 82.10 -3.12 57.90
CA GLN A 542 83.39 -3.02 57.22
C GLN A 542 84.27 -1.93 57.87
N GLU A 543 83.74 -0.75 58.19
CA GLU A 543 84.42 0.28 58.98
C GLU A 543 84.84 -0.26 60.35
N ARG A 544 83.94 -0.98 61.04
CA ARG A 544 84.24 -1.62 62.33
C ARG A 544 85.32 -2.70 62.20
N ALA A 545 85.33 -3.46 61.12
CA ALA A 545 86.37 -4.45 60.83
C ALA A 545 87.71 -3.77 60.53
N GLN A 546 87.74 -2.73 59.71
CA GLN A 546 88.94 -1.92 59.43
C GLN A 546 89.48 -1.25 60.71
N SER A 547 88.60 -0.69 61.55
CA SER A 547 88.96 -0.14 62.86
C SER A 547 89.50 -1.23 63.78
N SER A 548 88.89 -2.43 63.80
CA SER A 548 89.40 -3.57 64.56
C SER A 548 90.78 -4.04 64.06
N THR A 549 91.01 -4.08 62.75
CA THR A 549 92.33 -4.40 62.16
C THR A 549 93.36 -3.31 62.47
N ALA A 550 92.97 -2.03 62.47
CA ALA A 550 93.84 -0.93 62.89
C ALA A 550 94.16 -1.00 64.39
N ASN A 551 93.20 -1.39 65.25
CA ASN A 551 93.42 -1.62 66.67
C ASN A 551 94.31 -2.85 66.91
N VAL A 552 94.14 -3.94 66.14
CA VAL A 552 95.05 -5.10 66.18
C VAL A 552 96.46 -4.69 65.76
N ALA A 553 96.63 -3.98 64.64
CA ALA A 553 97.94 -3.47 64.22
C ALA A 553 98.56 -2.46 65.22
N MET A 554 97.73 -1.68 65.93
CA MET A 554 98.17 -0.85 67.04
C MET A 554 98.63 -1.71 68.23
N HIS A 555 97.87 -2.73 68.62
CA HIS A 555 98.25 -3.67 69.68
C HIS A 555 99.47 -4.49 69.32
N GLU A 556 99.68 -4.87 68.05
CA GLU A 556 100.91 -5.49 67.55
C GLU A 556 102.10 -4.54 67.68
N ARG A 557 101.94 -3.25 67.35
CA ARG A 557 102.97 -2.23 67.61
C ARG A 557 103.22 -2.04 69.11
N THR A 558 102.19 -2.10 69.96
CA THR A 558 102.34 -2.07 71.42
C THR A 558 103.04 -3.33 71.94
N ILE A 559 102.78 -4.51 71.36
CA ILE A 559 103.47 -5.76 71.69
C ILE A 559 104.93 -5.72 71.21
N ILE A 560 105.21 -5.13 70.05
CA ILE A 560 106.59 -4.89 69.56
C ILE A 560 107.30 -3.86 70.45
N GLY A 561 106.60 -2.81 70.90
CA GLY A 561 107.11 -1.83 71.86
C GLY A 561 107.42 -2.45 73.23
N LEU A 562 106.47 -3.21 73.80
CA LEU A 562 106.65 -3.95 75.05
C LEU A 562 107.71 -5.06 74.93
N ARG A 563 107.90 -5.64 73.73
CA ARG A 563 109.04 -6.54 73.44
C ARG A 563 110.35 -5.77 73.37
N ALA A 564 110.38 -4.59 72.75
CA ALA A 564 111.57 -3.73 72.76
C ALA A 564 111.89 -3.18 74.16
N GLU A 565 110.88 -2.95 75.01
CA GLU A 565 111.05 -2.64 76.44
C GLU A 565 111.50 -3.87 77.24
N LEU A 566 111.05 -5.08 76.88
CA LEU A 566 111.54 -6.33 77.45
C LEU A 566 112.98 -6.63 77.01
N ASP A 567 113.32 -6.36 75.75
CA ASP A 567 114.67 -6.47 75.20
C ASP A 567 115.58 -5.37 75.74
N HIS A 568 115.04 -4.18 76.03
CA HIS A 568 115.78 -3.09 76.68
C HIS A 568 116.01 -3.37 78.17
N THR A 569 115.01 -3.84 78.92
CA THR A 569 115.20 -4.27 80.32
C THR A 569 116.01 -5.57 80.42
N ALA A 570 115.98 -6.43 79.40
CA ALA A 570 116.94 -7.52 79.24
C ALA A 570 118.33 -7.00 78.89
N SER A 571 118.47 -5.89 78.16
CA SER A 571 119.73 -5.20 77.89
C SER A 571 120.26 -4.43 79.11
N GLU A 572 119.39 -3.89 79.97
CA GLU A 572 119.74 -3.32 81.28
C GLU A 572 120.12 -4.44 82.27
N LYS A 573 119.44 -5.59 82.20
CA LYS A 573 119.84 -6.81 82.91
C LYS A 573 121.20 -7.30 82.41
N ILE A 574 121.44 -7.32 81.09
CA ILE A 574 122.75 -7.64 80.49
C ILE A 574 123.78 -6.56 80.87
N ALA A 575 123.40 -5.29 81.03
CA ALA A 575 124.30 -4.24 81.50
C ALA A 575 124.62 -4.37 83.00
N ARG A 576 123.68 -4.86 83.82
CA ARG A 576 123.90 -5.24 85.23
C ARG A 576 124.72 -6.51 85.37
N GLU A 577 124.46 -7.49 84.50
CA GLU A 577 125.30 -8.67 84.32
C GLU A 577 126.65 -8.29 83.71
N ALA A 578 126.78 -7.13 83.05
CA ALA A 578 128.06 -6.56 82.59
C ALA A 578 128.76 -5.72 83.67
N GLU A 579 128.05 -5.07 84.61
CA GLU A 579 128.66 -4.56 85.84
C GLU A 579 129.23 -5.73 86.68
N LEU A 580 128.52 -6.86 86.73
CA LEU A 580 129.01 -8.12 87.30
C LEU A 580 130.11 -8.76 86.43
N GLN A 581 130.03 -8.69 85.10
CA GLN A 581 131.05 -9.25 84.22
C GLN A 581 132.32 -8.39 84.22
N VAL A 582 132.27 -7.08 84.44
CA VAL A 582 133.48 -6.25 84.66
C VAL A 582 134.20 -6.66 85.96
N LEU A 583 133.47 -7.14 86.97
CA LEU A 583 134.03 -7.78 88.16
C LEU A 583 134.60 -9.20 87.88
N ILE A 584 134.22 -9.83 86.76
CA ILE A 584 134.72 -11.15 86.32
C ILE A 584 135.83 -11.02 85.26
N ASP A 585 135.85 -9.96 84.45
CA ASP A 585 136.84 -9.65 83.42
C ASP A 585 138.15 -9.16 84.06
N GLN A 586 138.07 -8.58 85.26
CA GLN A 586 139.22 -8.44 86.16
C GLN A 586 139.89 -9.79 86.52
N ALA A 587 139.20 -10.92 86.31
CA ALA A 587 139.76 -12.28 86.40
C ALA A 587 139.88 -13.00 85.03
N GLN A 588 139.22 -12.53 83.96
CA GLN A 588 139.25 -13.14 82.61
C GLN A 588 140.15 -12.43 81.59
N LEU A 589 140.86 -11.36 81.99
CA LEU A 589 142.08 -10.85 81.31
C LEU A 589 143.19 -11.92 81.17
N ALA A 590 143.02 -13.12 81.77
CA ALA A 590 143.84 -14.29 81.57
C ALA A 590 143.54 -15.11 80.28
N HIS A 591 142.47 -14.80 79.54
CA HIS A 591 141.94 -15.64 78.44
C HIS A 591 141.93 -14.98 77.04
N GLU A 592 142.78 -13.97 76.82
CA GLU A 592 142.79 -13.08 75.64
C GLU A 592 143.32 -13.71 74.32
N GLN A 593 142.83 -14.90 73.90
CA GLN A 593 143.38 -15.62 72.73
C GLN A 593 142.37 -16.15 71.68
N GLU A 594 141.07 -16.19 71.95
CA GLU A 594 140.10 -16.86 71.04
C GLU A 594 139.41 -15.91 70.01
N ALA A 595 139.77 -14.63 70.00
CA ALA A 595 139.05 -13.56 69.29
C ALA A 595 139.15 -13.54 67.73
N VAL A 596 139.82 -14.50 67.10
CA VAL A 596 140.22 -14.41 65.67
C VAL A 596 139.19 -15.04 64.71
N SER A 597 138.45 -16.07 65.14
CA SER A 597 137.67 -16.94 64.23
C SER A 597 136.46 -16.28 63.56
N LEU A 598 135.73 -15.41 64.28
CA LEU A 598 134.41 -14.91 63.87
C LEU A 598 134.41 -13.92 62.69
N ARG A 599 135.58 -13.51 62.16
CA ARG A 599 135.68 -12.44 61.16
C ARG A 599 135.29 -12.85 59.73
N GLY A 600 135.12 -14.15 59.46
CA GLY A 600 134.89 -14.68 58.10
C GLY A 600 133.45 -14.68 57.57
N VAL A 601 132.43 -14.53 58.42
CA VAL A 601 131.02 -14.82 58.05
C VAL A 601 130.27 -13.62 57.43
N LEU A 602 130.73 -12.39 57.67
CA LEU A 602 129.99 -11.18 57.31
C LEU A 602 129.93 -10.89 55.80
N THR A 603 130.91 -11.34 55.01
CA THR A 603 131.04 -11.02 53.58
C THR A 603 129.98 -11.67 52.68
N GLN A 604 129.22 -12.66 53.17
CA GLN A 604 128.31 -13.44 52.35
C GLN A 604 126.94 -12.78 52.10
N LYS A 605 126.53 -11.78 52.91
CA LYS A 605 125.16 -11.23 52.84
C LYS A 605 124.96 -10.08 51.83
N ASP A 606 126.02 -9.35 51.47
CA ASP A 606 125.93 -8.17 50.59
C ASP A 606 125.72 -8.51 49.09
N ALA A 607 125.68 -9.80 48.75
CA ALA A 607 125.41 -10.29 47.40
C ALA A 607 123.91 -10.38 47.07
N VAL A 608 123.05 -10.66 48.06
CA VAL A 608 121.63 -11.01 47.83
C VAL A 608 120.77 -9.79 47.51
N ILE A 609 121.09 -8.63 48.08
CA ILE A 609 120.24 -7.42 48.01
C ILE A 609 120.08 -6.90 46.58
N ARG A 610 121.14 -6.96 45.76
CA ARG A 610 121.18 -6.38 44.40
C ARG A 610 120.34 -7.10 43.34
N ALA A 611 119.88 -8.33 43.61
CA ALA A 611 119.04 -9.06 42.65
C ALA A 611 117.60 -8.51 42.61
N ASN A 612 117.00 -8.26 43.78
CA ASN A 612 115.58 -7.94 43.92
C ASN A 612 115.18 -6.56 43.34
N GLU A 613 116.16 -5.69 43.04
CA GLU A 613 115.91 -4.34 42.52
C GLU A 613 115.61 -4.33 41.00
N GLN A 614 116.04 -5.36 40.25
CA GLN A 614 115.80 -5.41 38.80
C GLN A 614 114.37 -5.85 38.44
N ASP A 615 113.80 -6.83 39.16
CA ASP A 615 112.47 -7.39 38.85
C ASP A 615 111.34 -6.35 38.97
N ILE A 616 111.48 -5.40 39.90
CA ILE A 616 110.48 -4.33 40.16
C ILE A 616 110.40 -3.33 38.99
N ALA A 617 111.45 -3.19 38.18
CA ALA A 617 111.46 -2.31 37.02
C ALA A 617 110.65 -2.90 35.84
N ALA A 618 110.81 -4.19 35.57
CA ALA A 618 110.17 -4.86 34.43
C ALA A 618 108.63 -4.86 34.52
N ALA A 619 108.09 -5.10 35.72
CA ALA A 619 106.64 -5.21 35.95
C ALA A 619 105.85 -3.90 35.66
N ARG A 620 106.51 -2.74 35.60
CA ARG A 620 105.83 -1.44 35.42
C ARG A 620 105.52 -1.13 33.95
N GLY A 621 106.37 -1.53 33.01
CA GLY A 621 106.20 -1.20 31.58
C GLY A 621 105.00 -1.91 30.92
N GLU A 622 104.66 -3.12 31.37
CA GLU A 622 103.55 -3.90 30.81
C GLU A 622 102.18 -3.32 31.18
N VAL A 623 102.06 -2.68 32.35
CA VAL A 623 100.81 -2.04 32.81
C VAL A 623 100.47 -0.82 31.93
N GLU A 624 101.46 -0.01 31.57
CA GLU A 624 101.29 1.16 30.71
C GLU A 624 100.88 0.77 29.28
N ARG A 625 101.47 -0.32 28.77
CA ARG A 625 101.13 -0.90 27.46
C ARG A 625 99.66 -1.33 27.36
N LEU A 626 99.11 -1.94 28.40
CA LEU A 626 97.72 -2.42 28.44
C LEU A 626 96.69 -1.28 28.57
N GLY A 627 97.06 -0.16 29.20
CA GLY A 627 96.21 1.04 29.26
C GLY A 627 95.91 1.60 27.88
N LEU A 628 96.95 1.85 27.07
CA LEU A 628 96.84 2.42 25.73
C LEU A 628 96.02 1.58 24.74
N GLU A 629 96.01 0.25 24.92
CA GLU A 629 95.20 -0.65 24.09
C GLU A 629 93.70 -0.58 24.46
N THR A 630 93.40 -0.39 25.74
CA THR A 630 92.05 -0.27 26.28
C THR A 630 91.34 0.98 25.75
N ASP A 631 92.05 2.11 25.65
CA ASP A 631 91.50 3.37 25.11
C ASP A 631 91.17 3.29 23.61
N ARG A 632 92.00 2.59 22.82
CA ARG A 632 91.73 2.37 21.38
C ARG A 632 90.44 1.57 21.16
N LEU A 633 90.26 0.50 21.90
CA LEU A 633 89.06 -0.36 21.80
C LEU A 633 87.79 0.40 22.23
N ASN A 634 87.86 1.21 23.30
CA ASN A 634 86.74 2.04 23.73
C ASN A 634 86.31 3.07 22.68
N LYS A 635 87.26 3.69 21.95
CA LYS A 635 86.93 4.64 20.88
C LYS A 635 86.20 3.96 19.72
N ALA A 636 86.74 2.86 19.20
CA ALA A 636 86.12 2.11 18.10
C ALA A 636 84.70 1.61 18.46
N LEU A 637 84.51 1.20 19.72
CA LEU A 637 83.21 0.77 20.25
C LEU A 637 82.19 1.93 20.34
N GLY A 638 82.64 3.17 20.46
CA GLY A 638 81.78 4.37 20.36
C GLY A 638 81.31 4.64 18.94
N GLU A 639 82.23 4.59 17.97
CA GLU A 639 81.94 4.84 16.56
C GLU A 639 80.99 3.79 15.96
N ALA A 640 81.18 2.51 16.29
CA ALA A 640 80.26 1.43 15.90
C ALA A 640 78.84 1.61 16.46
N ARG A 641 78.69 2.14 17.68
CA ARG A 641 77.37 2.45 18.29
C ARG A 641 76.68 3.63 17.61
N ALA A 642 77.42 4.60 17.08
CA ALA A 642 76.85 5.72 16.32
C ALA A 642 76.32 5.24 14.96
N ALA A 643 77.11 4.47 14.22
CA ALA A 643 76.69 3.89 12.94
C ALA A 643 75.43 3.01 13.08
N ARG A 644 75.38 2.15 14.10
CA ARG A 644 74.24 1.29 14.38
C ARG A 644 72.93 2.06 14.56
N ARG A 645 72.93 3.17 15.32
CA ARG A 645 71.72 4.00 15.54
C ARG A 645 71.18 4.62 14.26
N SER A 646 72.06 4.97 13.32
CA SER A 646 71.67 5.50 12.01
C SER A 646 70.90 4.45 11.19
N LEU A 647 71.42 3.21 11.13
CA LEU A 647 70.69 2.10 10.50
C LEU A 647 69.39 1.75 11.23
N GLU A 648 69.36 1.74 12.57
CA GLU A 648 68.14 1.51 13.35
C GLU A 648 67.04 2.54 13.01
N SER A 649 67.40 3.81 12.78
CA SER A 649 66.45 4.84 12.33
C SER A 649 65.91 4.59 10.92
N SER A 650 66.79 4.26 9.96
CA SER A 650 66.39 3.94 8.57
C SER A 650 65.50 2.69 8.49
N VAL A 651 65.78 1.67 9.32
CA VAL A 651 64.93 0.46 9.42
C VAL A 651 63.53 0.81 9.93
N VAL A 652 63.40 1.69 10.92
CA VAL A 652 62.08 2.14 11.42
C VAL A 652 61.29 2.87 10.34
N GLU A 653 61.93 3.77 9.59
CA GLU A 653 61.29 4.52 8.49
C GLU A 653 60.82 3.59 7.35
N HIS A 654 61.68 2.67 6.91
CA HIS A 654 61.30 1.68 5.90
C HIS A 654 60.20 0.72 6.39
N THR A 655 60.22 0.32 7.67
CA THR A 655 59.16 -0.51 8.26
C THR A 655 57.81 0.22 8.28
N ALA A 656 57.80 1.52 8.60
CA ALA A 656 56.59 2.34 8.54
C ALA A 656 56.06 2.45 7.10
N ARG A 657 56.94 2.67 6.11
CA ARG A 657 56.56 2.75 4.70
C ARG A 657 56.04 1.42 4.14
N ILE A 658 56.58 0.29 4.58
CA ILE A 658 56.05 -1.05 4.24
C ILE A 658 54.64 -1.25 4.82
N ALA A 659 54.40 -0.85 6.08
CA ALA A 659 53.08 -0.94 6.70
C ALA A 659 52.03 -0.01 6.05
N GLU A 660 52.45 1.13 5.52
CA GLU A 660 51.59 2.04 4.73
C GLU A 660 51.23 1.45 3.37
N LEU A 661 52.21 0.92 2.63
CA LEU A 661 52.01 0.25 1.34
C LEU A 661 51.16 -1.02 1.46
N ALA A 662 51.29 -1.78 2.56
CA ALA A 662 50.43 -2.93 2.85
C ALA A 662 48.96 -2.52 2.97
N ARG A 663 48.64 -1.48 3.75
CA ARG A 663 47.26 -0.97 3.86
C ARG A 663 46.72 -0.46 2.53
N ALA A 664 47.55 0.23 1.73
CA ALA A 664 47.16 0.68 0.40
C ALA A 664 46.85 -0.50 -0.54
N LYS A 665 47.63 -1.59 -0.46
CA LYS A 665 47.36 -2.85 -1.19
C LYS A 665 46.04 -3.49 -0.75
N ASP A 666 45.80 -3.61 0.55
CA ASP A 666 44.59 -4.26 1.08
C ASP A 666 43.31 -3.48 0.70
N VAL A 667 43.38 -2.14 0.69
CA VAL A 667 42.32 -1.26 0.16
C VAL A 667 42.14 -1.43 -1.35
N ALA A 668 43.20 -1.62 -2.12
CA ALA A 668 43.10 -1.91 -3.55
C ALA A 668 42.51 -3.31 -3.84
N GLU A 669 42.87 -4.34 -3.07
CA GLU A 669 42.35 -5.70 -3.23
C GLU A 669 40.88 -5.82 -2.80
N THR A 670 40.45 -5.10 -1.77
CA THR A 670 39.03 -4.97 -1.39
C THR A 670 38.21 -4.17 -2.42
N ALA A 671 38.76 -3.09 -3.00
CA ALA A 671 38.13 -2.39 -4.12
C ALA A 671 38.00 -3.28 -5.36
N LEU A 672 39.06 -4.02 -5.72
CA LEU A 672 39.07 -4.95 -6.86
C LEU A 672 38.10 -6.11 -6.66
N THR A 673 37.98 -6.68 -5.47
CA THR A 673 37.00 -7.75 -5.20
C THR A 673 35.57 -7.24 -5.23
N SER A 674 35.29 -6.02 -4.74
CA SER A 674 33.99 -5.37 -4.90
C SER A 674 33.64 -5.14 -6.39
N LEU A 675 34.55 -4.54 -7.16
CA LEU A 675 34.38 -4.31 -8.60
C LEU A 675 34.23 -5.61 -9.41
N ARG A 676 34.89 -6.70 -8.99
CA ARG A 676 34.73 -8.03 -9.59
C ARG A 676 33.37 -8.64 -9.25
N GLY A 677 32.86 -8.42 -8.03
CA GLY A 677 31.50 -8.76 -7.63
C GLY A 677 30.46 -7.99 -8.44
N GLU A 678 30.63 -6.69 -8.63
CA GLU A 678 29.78 -5.88 -9.52
C GLU A 678 29.86 -6.32 -10.97
N SER A 679 31.06 -6.59 -11.51
CA SER A 679 31.25 -7.09 -12.87
C SER A 679 30.50 -8.40 -13.08
N ASN A 680 30.56 -9.33 -12.13
CA ASN A 680 29.82 -10.59 -12.20
C ASN A 680 28.29 -10.39 -12.08
N ARG A 681 27.81 -9.50 -11.19
CA ARG A 681 26.38 -9.13 -11.11
C ARG A 681 25.90 -8.50 -12.43
N ARG A 682 26.71 -7.65 -13.06
CA ARG A 682 26.41 -7.04 -14.37
C ARG A 682 26.41 -8.09 -15.49
N LYS A 683 27.34 -9.05 -15.49
CA LYS A 683 27.37 -10.17 -16.45
C LYS A 683 26.15 -11.08 -16.37
N GLU A 684 25.78 -11.54 -15.18
CA GLU A 684 24.57 -12.37 -15.02
C GLU A 684 23.30 -11.56 -15.35
N ARG A 685 23.26 -10.25 -15.06
CA ARG A 685 22.15 -9.37 -15.48
C ARG A 685 22.10 -9.13 -17.00
N ILE A 686 23.24 -9.07 -17.69
CA ILE A 686 23.32 -9.06 -19.16
C ILE A 686 22.78 -10.39 -19.71
N LYS A 687 23.24 -11.53 -19.18
CA LYS A 687 22.79 -12.87 -19.57
C LYS A 687 21.29 -13.08 -19.37
N THR A 688 20.69 -12.59 -18.27
CA THR A 688 19.22 -12.61 -18.12
C THR A 688 18.51 -11.71 -19.11
N LEU A 689 19.09 -10.54 -19.46
CA LEU A 689 18.53 -9.66 -20.48
C LEU A 689 18.67 -10.24 -21.90
N GLU A 690 19.75 -10.99 -22.19
CA GLU A 690 19.93 -11.74 -23.43
C GLU A 690 18.92 -12.89 -23.54
N GLN A 691 18.63 -13.58 -22.44
CA GLN A 691 17.56 -14.59 -22.36
C GLN A 691 16.17 -13.96 -22.52
N ASP A 692 15.86 -12.85 -21.85
CA ASP A 692 14.61 -12.10 -22.02
C ASP A 692 14.44 -11.60 -23.46
N LEU A 693 15.52 -11.11 -24.09
CA LEU A 693 15.50 -10.59 -25.45
C LEU A 693 15.38 -11.73 -26.48
N SER A 694 15.97 -12.90 -26.20
CA SER A 694 15.76 -14.14 -26.96
C SER A 694 14.33 -14.67 -26.85
N ALA A 695 13.73 -14.64 -25.65
CA ALA A 695 12.33 -15.02 -25.44
C ALA A 695 11.36 -14.02 -26.10
N ARG A 696 11.68 -12.72 -26.08
CA ARG A 696 10.89 -11.69 -26.77
C ARG A 696 11.04 -11.75 -28.29
N SER A 697 12.21 -12.11 -28.83
CA SER A 697 12.38 -12.25 -30.27
C SER A 697 11.70 -13.50 -30.83
N SER A 698 11.68 -14.62 -30.08
CA SER A 698 10.90 -15.80 -30.46
C SER A 698 9.39 -15.56 -30.34
N ALA A 699 8.93 -14.87 -29.29
CA ALA A 699 7.52 -14.46 -29.16
C ALA A 699 7.10 -13.49 -30.27
N LEU A 700 7.96 -12.53 -30.64
CA LEU A 700 7.71 -11.62 -31.76
C LEU A 700 7.65 -12.38 -33.11
N ALA A 701 8.53 -13.36 -33.31
CA ALA A 701 8.49 -14.22 -34.50
C ALA A 701 7.20 -15.06 -34.56
N SER A 702 6.72 -15.60 -33.43
CA SER A 702 5.41 -16.28 -33.34
C SER A 702 4.26 -15.33 -33.68
N ALA A 703 4.23 -14.15 -33.08
CA ALA A 703 3.20 -13.14 -33.35
C ALA A 703 3.20 -12.63 -34.81
N VAL A 704 4.37 -12.55 -35.45
CA VAL A 704 4.48 -12.24 -36.88
C VAL A 704 3.99 -13.40 -37.75
N ALA A 705 4.29 -14.65 -37.39
CA ALA A 705 3.77 -15.83 -38.09
C ALA A 705 2.24 -15.97 -37.94
N GLU A 706 1.70 -15.77 -36.73
CA GLU A 706 0.26 -15.72 -36.45
C GLU A 706 -0.44 -14.59 -37.21
N ARG A 707 0.18 -13.39 -37.26
CA ARG A 707 -0.35 -12.27 -38.06
C ARG A 707 -0.33 -12.56 -39.56
N ALA A 708 0.71 -13.23 -40.07
CA ALA A 708 0.77 -13.67 -41.46
C ALA A 708 -0.31 -14.74 -41.75
N ALA A 709 -0.50 -15.71 -40.84
CA ALA A 709 -1.54 -16.72 -40.95
C ALA A 709 -2.96 -16.10 -40.91
N MET A 710 -3.22 -15.14 -40.01
CA MET A 710 -4.48 -14.40 -39.98
C MET A 710 -4.68 -13.53 -41.22
N SER A 711 -3.62 -12.91 -41.77
CA SER A 711 -3.71 -12.17 -43.03
C SER A 711 -4.03 -13.08 -44.22
N ALA A 712 -3.47 -14.30 -44.25
CA ALA A 712 -3.81 -15.31 -45.26
C ALA A 712 -5.24 -15.85 -45.07
N GLN A 713 -5.70 -16.03 -43.84
CA GLN A 713 -7.09 -16.40 -43.54
C GLN A 713 -8.08 -15.31 -43.92
N LEU A 714 -7.75 -14.03 -43.70
CA LEU A 714 -8.55 -12.90 -44.17
C LEU A 714 -8.62 -12.88 -45.70
N SER A 715 -7.48 -12.93 -46.41
CA SER A 715 -7.46 -12.97 -47.87
C SER A 715 -8.24 -14.17 -48.45
N ASN A 716 -8.13 -15.35 -47.84
CA ASN A 716 -8.94 -16.52 -48.23
C ASN A 716 -10.44 -16.33 -47.94
N LYS A 717 -10.81 -15.63 -46.87
CA LYS A 717 -12.21 -15.29 -46.58
C LYS A 717 -12.76 -14.18 -47.48
N GLU A 718 -11.93 -13.22 -47.88
CA GLU A 718 -12.27 -12.18 -48.86
C GLU A 718 -12.47 -12.81 -50.25
N ALA A 719 -11.62 -13.76 -50.65
CA ALA A 719 -11.80 -14.54 -51.87
C ALA A 719 -13.07 -15.42 -51.81
N ALA A 720 -13.33 -16.07 -50.68
CA ALA A 720 -14.55 -16.86 -50.48
C ALA A 720 -15.82 -15.97 -50.44
N LEU A 721 -15.74 -14.74 -49.91
CA LEU A 721 -16.81 -13.76 -49.98
C LEU A 721 -17.03 -13.26 -51.40
N MET A 722 -15.98 -12.87 -52.13
CA MET A 722 -16.08 -12.53 -53.56
C MET A 722 -16.77 -13.63 -54.37
N GLN A 723 -16.36 -14.89 -54.16
CA GLN A 723 -17.00 -16.02 -54.83
C GLN A 723 -18.44 -16.24 -54.36
N LYS A 724 -18.77 -16.03 -53.08
CA LYS A 724 -20.16 -16.10 -52.61
C LYS A 724 -21.04 -14.95 -53.12
N THR A 725 -20.51 -13.75 -53.32
CA THR A 725 -21.23 -12.66 -53.97
C THR A 725 -21.48 -12.97 -55.45
N ALA A 726 -20.52 -13.61 -56.14
CA ALA A 726 -20.70 -14.09 -57.51
C ALA A 726 -21.72 -15.25 -57.58
N ASP A 727 -21.68 -16.20 -56.64
CA ASP A 727 -22.69 -17.26 -56.51
C ASP A 727 -24.09 -16.67 -56.27
N VAL A 728 -24.21 -15.65 -55.42
CA VAL A 728 -25.49 -14.95 -55.15
C VAL A 728 -25.99 -14.21 -56.38
N ALA A 729 -25.17 -13.38 -57.04
CA ALA A 729 -25.58 -12.68 -58.25
C ALA A 729 -26.01 -13.65 -59.37
N ARG A 730 -25.34 -14.80 -59.50
CA ARG A 730 -25.73 -15.88 -60.41
C ARG A 730 -27.04 -16.54 -59.98
N LEU A 731 -27.26 -16.78 -58.68
CA LEU A 731 -28.52 -17.33 -58.18
C LEU A 731 -29.69 -16.33 -58.31
N GLU A 732 -29.43 -15.03 -58.27
CA GLU A 732 -30.40 -13.97 -58.56
C GLU A 732 -30.76 -13.94 -60.06
N GLU A 733 -29.78 -14.15 -60.95
CA GLU A 733 -30.01 -14.31 -62.40
C GLU A 733 -30.76 -15.61 -62.74
N GLU A 734 -30.37 -16.74 -62.13
CA GLU A 734 -31.06 -18.03 -62.27
C GLU A 734 -32.47 -17.99 -61.66
N LEU A 735 -32.69 -17.27 -60.55
CA LEU A 735 -34.01 -17.02 -59.98
C LEU A 735 -34.86 -16.13 -60.89
N GLY A 736 -34.28 -15.08 -61.47
CA GLY A 736 -34.95 -14.22 -62.45
C GLY A 736 -35.45 -15.01 -63.65
N MET A 737 -34.57 -15.81 -64.28
CA MET A 737 -34.97 -16.72 -65.36
C MET A 737 -36.00 -17.76 -64.92
N ALA A 738 -35.93 -18.28 -63.69
CA ALA A 738 -36.93 -19.19 -63.15
C ALA A 738 -38.31 -18.53 -62.95
N THR A 739 -38.36 -17.27 -62.49
CA THR A 739 -39.61 -16.52 -62.39
C THR A 739 -40.20 -16.18 -63.77
N GLU A 740 -39.35 -15.89 -64.76
CA GLU A 740 -39.80 -15.61 -66.13
C GLU A 740 -40.27 -16.88 -66.85
N GLN A 741 -39.64 -18.03 -66.56
CA GLN A 741 -40.14 -19.36 -66.98
C GLN A 741 -41.44 -19.75 -66.28
N MET A 742 -41.57 -19.49 -64.97
CA MET A 742 -42.84 -19.69 -64.26
C MET A 742 -43.95 -18.85 -64.88
N LYS A 743 -43.69 -17.58 -65.17
CA LYS A 743 -44.67 -16.70 -65.80
C LYS A 743 -45.09 -17.20 -67.18
N MET A 744 -44.15 -17.60 -68.05
CA MET A 744 -44.51 -18.22 -69.33
C MET A 744 -45.24 -19.56 -69.18
N ALA A 745 -45.01 -20.31 -68.10
CA ALA A 745 -45.77 -21.52 -67.79
C ALA A 745 -47.18 -21.22 -67.24
N GLU A 746 -47.38 -20.12 -66.52
CA GLU A 746 -48.69 -19.61 -66.12
C GLU A 746 -49.47 -19.09 -67.34
N ASP A 747 -48.85 -18.26 -68.19
CA ASP A 747 -49.42 -17.78 -69.45
C ASP A 747 -49.84 -18.97 -70.36
N GLN A 748 -48.99 -20.00 -70.49
CA GLN A 748 -49.32 -21.24 -71.22
C GLN A 748 -50.39 -22.10 -70.53
N ASN A 749 -50.45 -22.10 -69.20
CA ASN A 749 -51.48 -22.84 -68.47
C ASN A 749 -52.85 -22.18 -68.59
N ASP A 750 -52.92 -20.85 -68.60
CA ASP A 750 -54.15 -20.10 -68.86
C ASP A 750 -54.60 -20.24 -70.33
N GLU A 751 -53.67 -20.26 -71.29
CA GLU A 751 -53.97 -20.58 -72.69
C GLU A 751 -54.49 -22.02 -72.86
N LEU A 752 -53.87 -23.00 -72.17
CA LEU A 752 -54.39 -24.37 -72.08
C LEU A 752 -55.75 -24.44 -71.38
N HIS A 753 -56.00 -23.64 -70.35
CA HIS A 753 -57.28 -23.63 -69.62
C HIS A 753 -58.41 -23.00 -70.46
N ALA A 754 -58.09 -22.02 -71.32
CA ALA A 754 -59.00 -21.51 -72.33
C ALA A 754 -59.29 -22.56 -73.42
N VAL A 755 -58.28 -23.29 -73.90
CA VAL A 755 -58.47 -24.40 -74.85
C VAL A 755 -59.27 -25.57 -74.22
N GLU A 756 -59.08 -25.87 -72.94
CA GLU A 756 -59.91 -26.84 -72.19
C GLU A 756 -61.36 -26.38 -72.01
N LEU A 757 -61.62 -25.07 -71.96
CA LEU A 757 -62.97 -24.51 -71.90
C LEU A 757 -63.64 -24.60 -73.28
N GLN A 758 -62.95 -24.15 -74.33
CA GLN A 758 -63.37 -24.29 -75.73
C GLN A 758 -63.70 -25.76 -76.05
N LEU A 759 -62.83 -26.69 -75.67
CA LEU A 759 -63.01 -28.13 -75.90
C LEU A 759 -64.14 -28.74 -75.05
N ARG A 760 -64.53 -28.12 -73.93
CA ARG A 760 -65.76 -28.50 -73.18
C ARG A 760 -67.02 -28.01 -73.90
N GLU A 761 -67.00 -26.81 -74.46
CA GLU A 761 -68.11 -26.28 -75.26
C GLU A 761 -68.30 -27.07 -76.56
N ASP A 762 -67.22 -27.35 -77.29
CA ASP A 762 -67.24 -28.19 -78.48
C ASP A 762 -67.79 -29.59 -78.15
N LYS A 763 -67.31 -30.24 -77.08
CA LYS A 763 -67.86 -31.54 -76.61
C LYS A 763 -69.32 -31.45 -76.17
N ALA A 764 -69.78 -30.30 -75.66
CA ALA A 764 -71.18 -30.10 -75.34
C ALA A 764 -72.06 -29.95 -76.59
N THR A 765 -71.59 -29.24 -77.62
CA THR A 765 -72.30 -29.15 -78.90
C THR A 765 -72.29 -30.47 -79.67
N ASP A 766 -71.18 -31.22 -79.65
CA ASP A 766 -71.11 -32.59 -80.17
C ASP A 766 -72.03 -33.55 -79.40
N ALA A 767 -72.10 -33.45 -78.08
CA ALA A 767 -73.04 -34.26 -77.28
C ALA A 767 -74.51 -33.93 -77.64
N GLN A 768 -74.84 -32.66 -77.85
CA GLN A 768 -76.16 -32.25 -78.35
C GLN A 768 -76.41 -32.74 -79.79
N LEU A 769 -75.41 -32.68 -80.67
CA LEU A 769 -75.50 -33.19 -82.04
C LEU A 769 -75.69 -34.71 -82.08
N ILE A 770 -74.94 -35.45 -81.27
CA ILE A 770 -75.08 -36.91 -81.11
C ILE A 770 -76.46 -37.25 -80.51
N ALA A 771 -76.96 -36.50 -79.53
CA ALA A 771 -78.33 -36.69 -79.02
C ALA A 771 -79.38 -36.43 -80.10
N ARG A 772 -79.21 -35.37 -80.91
CA ARG A 772 -80.09 -35.01 -82.03
C ARG A 772 -80.05 -36.06 -83.15
N LEU A 773 -78.87 -36.58 -83.47
CA LEU A 773 -78.66 -37.65 -84.44
C LEU A 773 -79.21 -38.98 -83.95
N ARG A 774 -79.02 -39.36 -82.68
CA ARG A 774 -79.69 -40.53 -82.08
C ARG A 774 -81.21 -40.37 -82.13
N GLY A 775 -81.73 -39.19 -81.79
CA GLY A 775 -83.16 -38.86 -81.93
C GLY A 775 -83.67 -38.84 -83.37
N ILE A 776 -82.81 -38.73 -84.39
CA ILE A 776 -83.16 -38.93 -85.80
C ILE A 776 -83.09 -40.43 -86.15
N ILE A 777 -82.03 -41.13 -85.75
CA ILE A 777 -81.82 -42.56 -86.01
C ILE A 777 -82.93 -43.41 -85.37
N GLU A 778 -83.36 -43.13 -84.14
CA GLU A 778 -84.47 -43.87 -83.53
C GLU A 778 -85.82 -43.54 -84.19
N ARG A 779 -86.03 -42.32 -84.71
CA ARG A 779 -87.22 -42.02 -85.55
C ARG A 779 -87.17 -42.72 -86.91
N VAL A 780 -85.99 -42.86 -87.52
CA VAL A 780 -85.80 -43.61 -88.77
C VAL A 780 -85.92 -45.12 -88.52
N LYS A 781 -85.45 -45.65 -87.38
CA LYS A 781 -85.68 -47.04 -86.98
C LYS A 781 -87.16 -47.30 -86.71
N ALA A 782 -87.84 -46.45 -85.95
CA ALA A 782 -89.26 -46.57 -85.70
C ALA A 782 -90.03 -46.59 -87.02
N ARG A 783 -89.77 -45.62 -87.91
CA ARG A 783 -90.36 -45.59 -89.26
C ARG A 783 -89.99 -46.79 -90.12
N ARG A 784 -88.78 -47.35 -89.98
CA ARG A 784 -88.36 -48.55 -90.72
C ARG A 784 -88.91 -49.84 -90.10
N GLN A 785 -89.27 -49.85 -88.82
CA GLN A 785 -90.04 -50.92 -88.19
C GLN A 785 -91.54 -50.81 -88.52
N GLU A 786 -92.05 -49.61 -88.73
CA GLU A 786 -93.37 -49.30 -89.29
C GLU A 786 -93.44 -49.78 -90.76
N GLU A 787 -92.49 -49.38 -91.61
CA GLU A 787 -92.33 -49.88 -92.99
C GLU A 787 -92.09 -51.40 -93.05
N LEU A 788 -91.34 -51.98 -92.10
CA LEU A 788 -91.18 -53.44 -92.01
C LEU A 788 -92.45 -54.15 -91.54
N ALA A 789 -93.25 -53.55 -90.65
CA ALA A 789 -94.54 -54.12 -90.24
C ALA A 789 -95.57 -54.04 -91.37
N ASP A 790 -95.58 -52.96 -92.16
CA ASP A 790 -96.39 -52.83 -93.37
C ASP A 790 -95.94 -53.82 -94.46
N LEU A 791 -94.63 -54.14 -94.54
CA LEU A 791 -94.11 -55.19 -95.43
C LEU A 791 -94.40 -56.61 -94.91
N ASP A 792 -94.31 -56.88 -93.60
CA ASP A 792 -94.70 -58.17 -93.00
C ASP A 792 -96.20 -58.42 -93.22
N MET A 793 -97.06 -57.38 -93.07
CA MET A 793 -98.47 -57.44 -93.45
C MET A 793 -98.71 -57.58 -94.96
N GLY A 794 -97.72 -57.26 -95.81
CA GLY A 794 -97.75 -57.49 -97.25
C GLY A 794 -97.35 -58.91 -97.65
N GLU A 795 -96.26 -59.46 -97.08
CA GLU A 795 -95.76 -60.80 -97.39
C GLU A 795 -96.60 -61.91 -96.72
N ALA A 796 -97.16 -61.66 -95.52
CA ALA A 796 -97.97 -62.62 -94.78
C ALA A 796 -99.34 -62.99 -95.39
N GLN A 797 -99.68 -62.50 -96.59
CA GLN A 797 -100.96 -62.80 -97.24
C GLN A 797 -100.90 -63.50 -98.61
N ILE A 798 -99.79 -63.43 -99.38
CA ILE A 798 -99.73 -64.04 -100.73
C ILE A 798 -98.37 -64.69 -101.08
N SER A 799 -97.80 -65.51 -100.18
CA SER A 799 -97.20 -66.81 -100.57
C SER A 799 -96.66 -67.64 -99.38
N SER A 800 -97.47 -68.54 -98.85
CA SER A 800 -97.34 -69.96 -99.24
C SER A 800 -98.27 -70.87 -98.44
N SER A 801 -98.95 -71.76 -99.16
CA SER A 801 -99.26 -73.09 -98.63
C SER A 801 -98.33 -74.08 -99.31
N ILE A 802 -97.44 -74.70 -98.52
CA ILE A 802 -97.18 -76.17 -98.52
C ILE A 802 -96.45 -76.74 -99.78
N PRO A 803 -95.39 -77.57 -99.63
CA PRO A 803 -94.46 -77.77 -98.50
C PRO A 803 -92.97 -78.03 -98.92
N GLU A 804 -92.12 -78.40 -97.95
CA GLU A 804 -91.04 -79.44 -97.97
C GLU A 804 -90.18 -79.73 -99.25
N ASN A 805 -88.87 -80.05 -99.18
CA ASN A 805 -88.13 -80.78 -98.12
C ASN A 805 -86.57 -80.67 -98.27
N MET A 806 -85.82 -81.27 -97.32
CA MET A 806 -84.44 -81.83 -97.42
C MET A 806 -83.14 -80.95 -97.29
N ILE A 807 -82.34 -81.30 -96.26
CA ILE A 807 -80.85 -81.46 -96.21
C ILE A 807 -79.90 -80.24 -95.95
N SER A 808 -79.51 -80.11 -94.67
CA SER A 808 -78.12 -80.10 -94.10
C SER A 808 -76.92 -79.43 -94.83
N ALA A 809 -76.23 -78.50 -94.16
CA ALA A 809 -74.86 -78.68 -93.58
C ALA A 809 -74.21 -77.35 -93.11
N ALA A 810 -73.29 -77.46 -92.13
CA ALA A 810 -72.40 -76.42 -91.56
C ALA A 810 -73.07 -75.28 -90.75
#